data_AF-C5M9W7-F1
#
_entry.id   AF-C5M9W7-F1
#
_cell.length_a   1.000
_cell.length_b   1.000
_cell.length_c   1.000
_cell.angle_alpha   90.00
_cell.angle_beta   90.00
_cell.angle_gamma   90.00
#
_symmetry.space_group_name_H-M   'P 1'
#
loop_
_entity.id
_entity.type
_entity.pdbx_description
1 polymer ?
#
loop_
_entity_poly.entity_id
_entity_poly.type
_entity_poly.pdbx_seq_one_letter_code
_entity_poly.pdbx_strand_id
1 'polypeptide(L)'
;MASSSRDLTSNNPQYNRVNQIEDQDDDLNSAFNPRNPFADDINDPDSSGSVSSSSQQQQQEQQEQQHPQDPSSSSSPSPSTQQHFQESEYGKPFQAYSGYYSNGGSSQYLNQDLSNSENDSKLLSSAHFTTTSRDVSSSSTSENKLNPKSATEFDRYPSLAGSRVVSTTSLLSYNNLHSNSQTPRPIGSGSRDSTHSSVNNESTLSDRSNSPYATDFSPFGGYPASSFPLSIDEKESDDYLHNPDPVVDAEYDKNRFMYDLKNMDKRSLGGLIGLIVLLLGALAVFIVLPALTYSGATSPYRPEHYEILTDYTYPMLSAIRQSLVDPDTPEDALYKTSKDGDKWVLVFSDEFDVEGRTFYEGDDQFFTAPDIHYDATKDLEWYDPDASSTANGTLNLRMDAFKNHNLFYRSGMVQSWNQMCFTQGHLEISARLPNYGNVTGLWPGLWSMGNLGRPGYLASTDGVWPYSYDSCDAGITPNQSSPDGISYLPGQRLNKCTCPGEDHPNPGVGRGAPEIDVIEGEVMTDSTGRLENNGVASQSLQLAPMDIWYYPDYDYVEIYNSSVTTMNTYTGGPFQQALSATTTLNVTWYEFGDHAHNFQTYGYEYLNDDETGYLRWFVGQDPTLTVYSKALHANGNIGARPLSKEPMSLILNLGISNNWAYIDWNSLFFPVTMRVDYVRVYQPQDAINVGCDPDDYPTYDYIESHKDIYYNVNLTTFEERWLYFPKT
;
A
#
# COMPACT_ATOMS: atom_id res chain seq x y z
N MET A 1 2.26 22.79 54.19
CA MET A 1 1.42 22.14 53.14
C MET A 1 2.32 21.86 51.96
N ALA A 2 2.03 20.82 51.18
CA ALA A 2 2.89 20.35 50.10
C ALA A 2 2.32 20.68 48.72
N SER A 3 3.20 20.73 47.72
CA SER A 3 2.95 20.15 46.39
C SER A 3 4.31 19.74 45.82
N SER A 4 4.36 18.60 45.15
CA SER A 4 5.61 17.98 44.67
C SER A 4 5.48 17.60 43.19
N SER A 5 6.47 17.98 42.39
CA SER A 5 6.67 17.41 41.06
C SER A 5 6.90 15.89 41.16
N ARG A 6 6.31 15.12 40.24
CA ARG A 6 6.62 13.70 40.05
C ARG A 6 7.67 13.54 38.95
N ASP A 7 8.62 12.67 39.21
CA ASP A 7 9.48 12.02 38.21
C ASP A 7 8.88 10.63 37.91
N LEU A 8 9.19 10.05 36.74
CA LEU A 8 8.60 8.81 36.24
C LEU A 8 9.63 7.83 35.63
N THR A 9 10.92 8.10 35.73
CA THR A 9 12.00 7.34 35.05
C THR A 9 12.42 6.02 35.74
N SER A 10 11.60 5.43 36.62
CA SER A 10 11.91 4.12 37.22
C SER A 10 10.68 3.33 37.69
N ASN A 11 10.36 2.24 36.97
CA ASN A 11 9.51 1.14 37.46
C ASN A 11 10.34 -0.14 37.53
N ASN A 12 11.00 -0.37 38.67
CA ASN A 12 11.75 -1.60 38.95
C ASN A 12 11.45 -2.01 40.42
N PRO A 13 10.89 -3.19 40.71
CA PRO A 13 10.37 -3.50 42.03
C PRO A 13 11.48 -3.70 43.09
N GLN A 14 11.56 -2.79 44.06
CA GLN A 14 12.49 -2.92 45.19
C GLN A 14 12.09 -4.04 46.14
N TYR A 15 12.89 -5.11 46.19
CA TYR A 15 12.90 -6.05 47.30
C TYR A 15 13.66 -5.45 48.50
N ASN A 16 12.98 -5.31 49.64
CA ASN A 16 13.60 -4.86 50.88
C ASN A 16 14.54 -5.95 51.45
N ARG A 17 15.87 -5.76 51.34
CA ARG A 17 16.83 -6.45 52.21
C ARG A 17 16.88 -5.78 53.57
N VAL A 18 16.74 -6.57 54.63
CA VAL A 18 17.06 -6.15 56.01
C VAL A 18 18.54 -6.49 56.27
N ASN A 19 19.28 -5.56 56.88
CA ASN A 19 20.70 -5.72 57.16
C ASN A 19 20.96 -6.82 58.21
N GLN A 20 21.83 -7.76 57.89
CA GLN A 20 22.82 -8.30 58.83
C GLN A 20 24.21 -8.19 58.19
N ILE A 21 25.23 -8.15 59.04
CA ILE A 21 26.63 -7.83 58.69
C ILE A 21 27.47 -9.06 59.06
N GLU A 22 28.30 -9.53 58.13
CA GLU A 22 29.67 -10.00 58.40
C GLU A 22 30.43 -10.17 57.07
N ASP A 23 31.75 -10.11 57.12
CA ASP A 23 32.62 -9.86 55.97
C ASP A 23 33.10 -11.14 55.24
N GLN A 24 33.15 -11.09 53.91
CA GLN A 24 34.28 -11.61 53.13
C GLN A 24 34.28 -11.06 51.69
N ASP A 25 35.48 -10.69 51.21
CA ASP A 25 35.75 -10.42 49.79
C ASP A 25 35.77 -11.76 49.02
N ASP A 26 35.26 -11.78 47.78
CA ASP A 26 35.64 -12.79 46.78
C ASP A 26 35.32 -12.29 45.34
N ASP A 27 36.00 -12.87 44.35
CA ASP A 27 36.16 -12.27 43.01
C ASP A 27 34.92 -12.27 42.09
N LEU A 28 34.74 -11.16 41.36
CA LEU A 28 33.83 -11.06 40.21
C LEU A 28 34.40 -11.75 38.96
N ASN A 29 34.53 -13.08 38.98
CA ASN A 29 34.74 -13.92 37.80
C ASN A 29 34.35 -15.38 38.08
N SER A 30 33.12 -15.76 37.75
CA SER A 30 32.73 -17.17 37.59
C SER A 30 31.71 -17.33 36.47
N ALA A 31 31.79 -18.44 35.73
CA ALA A 31 31.03 -18.65 34.51
C ALA A 31 29.58 -19.07 34.78
N PHE A 32 28.64 -18.54 34.00
CA PHE A 32 27.35 -19.20 33.78
C PHE A 32 27.57 -20.44 32.90
N ASN A 33 27.83 -21.59 33.54
CA ASN A 33 27.67 -22.87 32.85
C ASN A 33 26.18 -23.06 32.54
N PRO A 34 25.77 -23.24 31.26
CA PRO A 34 24.38 -23.53 30.94
C PRO A 34 24.01 -24.91 31.53
N ARG A 35 22.89 -24.97 32.25
CA ARG A 35 22.35 -26.20 32.83
C ARG A 35 21.13 -26.65 32.02
N ASN A 36 21.17 -27.86 31.47
CA ASN A 36 19.97 -28.47 30.91
C ASN A 36 18.96 -28.77 32.06
N PRO A 37 17.72 -28.25 32.02
CA PRO A 37 16.71 -28.49 33.07
C PRO A 37 16.17 -29.93 33.11
N PHE A 38 16.51 -30.78 32.12
CA PHE A 38 16.09 -32.18 32.01
C PHE A 38 17.16 -33.19 32.46
N ALA A 39 18.33 -32.73 32.90
CA ALA A 39 19.37 -33.61 33.43
C ALA A 39 19.11 -33.94 34.91
N ASP A 40 18.76 -35.18 35.22
CA ASP A 40 18.55 -35.66 36.59
C ASP A 40 19.88 -35.62 37.40
N ASP A 41 19.97 -34.72 38.39
CA ASP A 41 21.05 -34.65 39.40
C ASP A 41 20.98 -35.87 40.34
N ILE A 42 21.44 -37.04 39.88
CA ILE A 42 21.57 -38.25 40.72
C ILE A 42 22.78 -38.11 41.65
N ASN A 43 22.58 -37.50 42.83
CA ASN A 43 23.28 -37.80 44.10
C ASN A 43 22.80 -36.90 45.26
N ASP A 44 21.91 -37.39 46.13
CA ASP A 44 22.27 -37.62 47.55
C ASP A 44 21.15 -38.38 48.31
N PRO A 45 21.47 -39.33 49.21
CA PRO A 45 20.48 -40.00 50.04
C PRO A 45 20.71 -39.80 51.55
N ASP A 46 19.76 -39.18 52.28
CA ASP A 46 19.37 -39.74 53.60
C ASP A 46 18.05 -39.24 54.22
N SER A 47 17.30 -40.18 54.80
CA SER A 47 16.29 -40.02 55.87
C SER A 47 15.01 -39.18 55.61
N SER A 48 13.86 -39.41 56.29
CA SER A 48 13.28 -40.63 56.87
C SER A 48 11.79 -40.38 57.27
N GLY A 49 10.98 -41.44 57.44
CA GLY A 49 9.67 -41.36 58.13
C GLY A 49 8.42 -41.40 57.22
N SER A 50 8.06 -42.50 56.56
CA SER A 50 7.40 -43.71 57.09
C SER A 50 5.92 -43.56 57.54
N VAL A 51 4.98 -44.21 56.84
CA VAL A 51 3.82 -44.93 57.43
C VAL A 51 3.46 -46.15 56.54
N SER A 52 3.14 -47.26 57.20
CA SER A 52 2.58 -48.57 56.79
C SER A 52 1.41 -48.57 55.78
N SER A 53 1.07 -49.67 55.06
CA SER A 53 1.69 -51.00 54.83
C SER A 53 0.88 -51.86 53.85
N SER A 54 1.46 -53.01 53.44
CA SER A 54 0.80 -54.31 53.08
C SER A 54 -0.13 -54.38 51.85
N SER A 55 -0.08 -55.42 51.01
CA SER A 55 0.79 -56.62 51.01
C SER A 55 0.70 -57.47 49.73
N GLN A 56 1.87 -57.87 49.20
CA GLN A 56 2.27 -59.24 48.73
C GLN A 56 1.46 -59.92 47.60
N GLN A 57 1.99 -60.85 46.78
CA GLN A 57 3.25 -61.64 46.74
C GLN A 57 3.88 -61.48 45.33
N GLN A 58 5.20 -61.57 45.02
CA GLN A 58 6.27 -62.56 45.31
C GLN A 58 5.96 -63.98 44.78
N GLN A 59 6.89 -64.76 44.19
CA GLN A 59 8.30 -64.58 43.75
C GLN A 59 8.51 -65.52 42.49
N GLN A 60 9.67 -65.86 41.91
CA GLN A 60 11.08 -65.85 42.35
C GLN A 60 12.10 -65.70 41.17
N GLU A 61 13.36 -65.54 41.56
CA GLU A 61 14.66 -65.60 40.87
C GLU A 61 14.88 -66.85 39.94
N GLN A 62 15.90 -66.98 39.06
CA GLN A 62 17.37 -66.92 39.28
C GLN A 62 18.23 -66.57 38.03
N GLN A 63 19.55 -66.50 38.23
CA GLN A 63 20.59 -65.93 37.34
C GLN A 63 21.30 -66.92 36.39
N GLU A 64 21.98 -66.38 35.36
CA GLU A 64 23.31 -66.71 34.76
C GLU A 64 23.77 -68.19 34.68
N GLN A 65 24.37 -68.68 33.58
CA GLN A 65 25.73 -68.31 33.13
C GLN A 65 26.06 -68.69 31.66
N GLN A 66 26.91 -67.87 31.03
CA GLN A 66 28.00 -68.13 30.06
C GLN A 66 27.96 -69.32 29.05
N HIS A 67 28.04 -68.97 27.76
CA HIS A 67 29.02 -69.37 26.69
C HIS A 67 29.85 -70.70 26.79
N PRO A 68 30.46 -71.22 25.68
CA PRO A 68 30.43 -70.78 24.26
C PRO A 68 30.34 -71.95 23.21
N GLN A 69 30.64 -71.63 21.94
CA GLN A 69 31.25 -72.46 20.85
C GLN A 69 30.42 -72.78 19.59
N ASP A 70 30.81 -72.10 18.51
CA ASP A 70 30.82 -72.53 17.08
C ASP A 70 31.65 -73.85 16.91
N PRO A 71 31.50 -74.66 15.82
CA PRO A 71 31.81 -74.17 14.46
C PRO A 71 31.14 -74.83 13.22
N SER A 72 30.92 -74.03 12.17
CA SER A 72 31.01 -74.41 10.73
C SER A 72 29.98 -75.42 10.16
N SER A 73 29.51 -75.33 8.90
CA SER A 73 30.31 -75.13 7.69
C SER A 73 29.47 -74.95 6.39
N SER A 74 30.02 -74.18 5.45
CA SER A 74 29.93 -74.32 3.98
C SER A 74 28.61 -74.19 3.18
N SER A 75 28.77 -73.46 2.06
CA SER A 75 28.13 -73.60 0.73
C SER A 75 26.84 -72.82 0.40
N SER A 76 27.02 -71.79 -0.43
CA SER A 76 26.05 -71.38 -1.46
C SER A 76 26.15 -72.33 -2.66
N PRO A 77 25.08 -72.50 -3.46
CA PRO A 77 24.89 -71.57 -4.58
C PRO A 77 23.42 -71.15 -4.83
N SER A 78 23.26 -70.01 -5.49
CA SER A 78 22.01 -69.56 -6.13
C SER A 78 21.61 -70.51 -7.28
N PRO A 79 20.32 -70.59 -7.72
CA PRO A 79 19.70 -69.45 -8.40
C PRO A 79 18.18 -69.23 -8.22
N SER A 80 17.76 -67.99 -8.52
CA SER A 80 16.47 -67.56 -9.09
C SER A 80 15.17 -68.37 -8.83
N THR A 81 14.20 -67.71 -8.19
CA THR A 81 12.77 -67.91 -8.49
C THR A 81 12.04 -66.56 -8.44
N GLN A 82 11.30 -66.21 -9.50
CA GLN A 82 10.25 -65.17 -9.42
C GLN A 82 8.98 -65.79 -8.83
N GLN A 83 8.25 -65.10 -7.98
CA GLN A 83 6.79 -65.27 -7.94
C GLN A 83 6.04 -64.08 -7.34
N HIS A 84 4.82 -63.88 -7.82
CA HIS A 84 3.86 -62.92 -7.28
C HIS A 84 3.50 -63.25 -5.83
N PHE A 85 3.18 -62.21 -5.07
CA PHE A 85 2.18 -62.30 -4.01
C PHE A 85 0.96 -61.46 -4.38
N GLN A 86 -0.20 -61.89 -3.89
CA GLN A 86 -1.49 -61.21 -4.07
C GLN A 86 -1.99 -60.71 -2.70
N GLU A 87 -2.94 -59.79 -2.73
CA GLU A 87 -3.41 -58.94 -1.63
C GLU A 87 -3.71 -59.67 -0.30
N SER A 88 -3.45 -58.96 0.80
CA SER A 88 -4.14 -59.14 2.07
C SER A 88 -4.72 -57.79 2.53
N GLU A 89 -6.04 -57.72 2.55
CA GLU A 89 -6.87 -56.53 2.81
C GLU A 89 -6.78 -56.04 4.26
N TYR A 90 -6.61 -54.71 4.47
CA TYR A 90 -6.77 -54.07 5.77
C TYR A 90 -7.42 -52.68 5.64
N GLY A 91 -8.68 -52.57 6.09
CA GLY A 91 -9.40 -51.30 6.15
C GLY A 91 -10.48 -51.31 7.22
N LYS A 92 -10.30 -50.53 8.29
CA LYS A 92 -11.36 -50.16 9.25
C LYS A 92 -11.09 -48.76 9.82
N PRO A 93 -12.02 -47.80 9.70
CA PRO A 93 -11.88 -46.48 10.31
C PRO A 93 -12.14 -46.54 11.83
N PHE A 94 -11.52 -45.62 12.56
CA PHE A 94 -11.76 -45.43 14.00
C PHE A 94 -13.09 -44.69 14.23
N GLN A 95 -13.78 -44.98 15.35
CA GLN A 95 -15.03 -44.29 15.70
C GLN A 95 -14.77 -43.09 16.63
N ALA A 96 -15.33 -41.94 16.29
CA ALA A 96 -15.30 -40.74 17.14
C ALA A 96 -16.27 -40.87 18.34
N TYR A 97 -15.88 -40.30 19.48
CA TYR A 97 -16.62 -40.31 20.73
C TYR A 97 -17.50 -39.05 20.86
N SER A 98 -18.81 -39.20 21.07
CA SER A 98 -19.75 -38.06 21.14
C SER A 98 -20.06 -37.63 22.57
N GLY A 99 -19.89 -36.34 22.86
CA GLY A 99 -20.04 -35.75 24.21
C GLY A 99 -20.92 -34.50 24.26
N TYR A 100 -22.22 -34.71 24.51
CA TYR A 100 -23.21 -33.78 25.10
C TYR A 100 -23.25 -32.29 24.71
N TYR A 101 -24.38 -31.91 24.10
CA TYR A 101 -24.89 -30.53 24.10
C TYR A 101 -25.21 -30.03 25.53
N SER A 102 -25.03 -28.73 25.74
CA SER A 102 -25.88 -27.93 26.65
C SER A 102 -26.42 -26.71 25.90
N ASN A 103 -27.55 -26.17 26.31
CA ASN A 103 -28.36 -25.26 25.47
C ASN A 103 -28.97 -24.13 26.31
N GLY A 104 -29.03 -22.92 25.73
CA GLY A 104 -29.57 -21.70 26.35
C GLY A 104 -28.50 -20.59 26.49
N GLY A 105 -28.73 -19.34 26.08
CA GLY A 105 -29.84 -18.78 25.29
C GLY A 105 -30.52 -17.59 25.97
N SER A 106 -30.37 -16.40 25.37
CA SER A 106 -31.19 -15.22 25.65
C SER A 106 -31.04 -14.19 24.52
N SER A 107 -32.13 -13.96 23.77
CA SER A 107 -32.20 -12.93 22.73
C SER A 107 -33.53 -12.18 22.80
N GLN A 108 -33.52 -11.01 23.46
CA GLN A 108 -34.57 -9.98 23.34
C GLN A 108 -34.15 -8.70 24.07
N TYR A 109 -34.08 -7.58 23.35
CA TYR A 109 -34.80 -6.31 23.60
C TYR A 109 -34.25 -5.29 22.57
N LEU A 110 -34.94 -5.07 21.45
CA LEU A 110 -36.02 -4.10 21.20
C LEU A 110 -35.52 -2.67 20.94
N ASN A 111 -35.84 -2.17 19.74
CA ASN A 111 -35.50 -0.84 19.24
C ASN A 111 -36.06 0.29 20.11
N GLN A 112 -35.35 1.43 20.17
CA GLN A 112 -36.02 2.72 19.97
C GLN A 112 -35.05 3.83 19.54
N ASP A 113 -35.29 4.39 18.35
CA ASP A 113 -34.85 5.74 18.01
C ASP A 113 -35.63 6.79 18.83
N LEU A 114 -35.02 7.93 19.14
CA LEU A 114 -35.41 9.22 18.55
C LEU A 114 -34.60 10.42 19.10
N SER A 115 -33.97 11.13 18.16
CA SER A 115 -33.76 12.59 18.08
C SER A 115 -33.97 13.50 19.30
N ASN A 116 -33.01 14.40 19.56
CA ASN A 116 -33.29 15.73 20.11
C ASN A 116 -32.19 16.76 19.77
N SER A 117 -32.41 17.57 18.72
CA SER A 117 -31.73 18.86 18.53
C SER A 117 -32.48 19.74 17.51
N GLU A 118 -33.38 20.59 18.02
CA GLU A 118 -33.90 21.73 17.26
C GLU A 118 -33.00 22.95 17.44
N ASN A 119 -32.85 23.77 16.39
CA ASN A 119 -32.46 25.19 16.38
C ASN A 119 -31.10 25.56 17.05
N ASP A 120 -30.20 26.29 16.40
CA ASP A 120 -30.49 27.60 15.80
C ASP A 120 -29.66 27.88 14.51
N SER A 121 -29.55 29.15 14.12
CA SER A 121 -29.46 29.60 12.73
C SER A 121 -28.50 30.78 12.51
N LYS A 122 -28.12 30.98 11.25
CA LYS A 122 -27.26 32.03 10.62
C LYS A 122 -25.79 31.59 10.46
N LEU A 123 -25.29 31.44 9.23
CA LEU A 123 -25.01 32.50 8.23
C LEU A 123 -23.96 33.48 8.78
N LEU A 124 -22.66 33.32 8.49
CA LEU A 124 -22.00 33.52 7.19
C LEU A 124 -22.28 34.89 6.57
N SER A 125 -21.24 35.74 6.55
CA SER A 125 -21.06 36.84 5.60
C SER A 125 -19.65 36.75 5.01
N SER A 126 -19.52 37.04 3.72
CA SER A 126 -18.27 36.86 2.98
C SER A 126 -17.24 37.97 3.25
N ALA A 127 -15.97 37.61 3.14
CA ALA A 127 -14.88 38.53 2.86
C ALA A 127 -14.05 37.99 1.69
N HIS A 128 -13.94 38.74 0.61
CA HIS A 128 -13.03 38.43 -0.50
C HIS A 128 -11.69 39.17 -0.32
N PHE A 129 -10.64 38.61 -0.90
CA PHE A 129 -9.30 39.19 -0.97
C PHE A 129 -9.30 40.59 -1.60
N THR A 130 -8.36 41.44 -1.16
CA THR A 130 -7.30 41.92 -2.07
C THR A 130 -6.09 42.43 -1.29
N THR A 131 -4.96 42.59 -1.98
CA THR A 131 -3.61 42.54 -1.40
C THR A 131 -2.83 43.85 -1.51
N THR A 132 -1.68 43.86 -0.83
CA THR A 132 -0.44 44.59 -1.18
C THR A 132 -0.44 46.12 -1.16
N SER A 133 0.56 46.66 -0.46
CA SER A 133 1.03 48.04 -0.60
C SER A 133 2.57 48.05 -0.71
N ARG A 134 3.10 48.88 -1.63
CA ARG A 134 4.42 49.52 -1.56
C ARG A 134 4.66 50.40 -2.78
N ASP A 135 5.11 51.63 -2.54
CA ASP A 135 5.56 52.57 -3.56
C ASP A 135 6.97 52.25 -4.06
N VAL A 136 7.33 52.75 -5.24
CA VAL A 136 8.36 53.82 -5.40
C VAL A 136 8.37 54.32 -6.86
N SER A 137 8.73 55.59 -7.02
CA SER A 137 8.67 56.36 -8.27
C SER A 137 9.74 56.03 -9.30
N SER A 138 9.43 56.21 -10.60
CA SER A 138 10.40 56.70 -11.59
C SER A 138 9.70 57.54 -12.67
N SER A 139 10.36 58.58 -13.19
CA SER A 139 9.89 59.34 -14.35
C SER A 139 10.99 60.24 -14.94
N SER A 140 11.33 60.05 -16.21
CA SER A 140 12.04 61.07 -17.01
C SER A 140 11.94 60.80 -18.52
N THR A 141 11.28 61.72 -19.25
CA THR A 141 11.45 62.01 -20.69
C THR A 141 11.16 60.89 -21.72
N SER A 142 10.82 61.14 -23.00
CA SER A 142 10.13 62.27 -23.69
C SER A 142 10.00 61.87 -25.17
N GLU A 143 8.85 62.09 -25.82
CA GLU A 143 8.76 62.80 -27.12
C GLU A 143 7.31 63.00 -27.60
N ASN A 144 7.12 63.86 -28.60
CA ASN A 144 5.82 64.28 -29.14
C ASN A 144 5.65 63.86 -30.62
N LYS A 145 4.41 63.54 -31.01
CA LYS A 145 3.80 64.04 -32.27
C LYS A 145 2.30 63.74 -32.36
N LEU A 146 1.54 64.73 -32.82
CA LEU A 146 0.18 64.57 -33.36
C LEU A 146 0.19 64.89 -34.85
N ASN A 147 -0.55 64.12 -35.67
CA ASN A 147 -1.53 64.71 -36.60
C ASN A 147 -2.54 63.65 -37.10
N PRO A 148 -3.77 64.03 -37.51
CA PRO A 148 -4.82 63.08 -37.90
C PRO A 148 -5.28 63.16 -39.38
N LYS A 149 -6.26 62.29 -39.71
CA LYS A 149 -7.20 62.27 -40.87
C LYS A 149 -6.83 61.46 -42.12
N SER A 150 -7.78 60.62 -42.52
CA SER A 150 -8.50 60.81 -43.80
C SER A 150 -10.00 60.56 -43.58
N ALA A 151 -10.85 61.29 -44.30
CA ALA A 151 -12.31 61.12 -44.31
C ALA A 151 -12.80 61.18 -45.77
N THR A 152 -14.09 60.87 -46.00
CA THR A 152 -14.58 60.34 -47.27
C THR A 152 -15.09 61.35 -48.30
N GLU A 153 -15.22 60.84 -49.51
CA GLU A 153 -15.67 61.41 -50.79
C GLU A 153 -17.08 62.06 -50.79
N PHE A 154 -17.27 63.20 -50.12
CA PHE A 154 -18.53 63.96 -50.20
C PHE A 154 -18.40 65.51 -50.17
N ASP A 155 -17.27 66.07 -50.60
CA ASP A 155 -17.10 67.52 -50.79
C ASP A 155 -17.54 67.96 -52.19
N ARG A 156 -18.83 68.32 -52.36
CA ARG A 156 -19.37 68.96 -53.59
C ARG A 156 -20.05 70.32 -53.34
N TYR A 157 -19.65 71.03 -52.28
CA TYR A 157 -20.08 72.41 -52.01
C TYR A 157 -18.85 73.30 -51.71
N PRO A 158 -18.81 74.55 -52.22
CA PRO A 158 -17.67 75.44 -52.02
C PRO A 158 -17.60 75.96 -50.57
N SER A 159 -16.38 76.09 -50.04
CA SER A 159 -16.16 76.50 -48.65
C SER A 159 -16.40 77.99 -48.42
N LEU A 160 -17.36 78.31 -47.55
CA LEU A 160 -17.58 79.68 -47.05
C LEU A 160 -16.52 80.07 -46.01
N ALA A 161 -15.31 80.36 -46.50
CA ALA A 161 -14.23 80.90 -45.70
C ALA A 161 -14.53 82.37 -45.31
N GLY A 162 -14.85 82.59 -44.03
CA GLY A 162 -14.78 83.91 -43.40
C GLY A 162 -16.00 84.82 -43.58
N SER A 163 -17.03 84.58 -42.78
CA SER A 163 -17.94 85.66 -42.34
C SER A 163 -18.18 85.55 -40.83
N ARG A 164 -18.21 86.70 -40.15
CA ARG A 164 -18.51 86.82 -38.72
C ARG A 164 -19.79 87.65 -38.56
N VAL A 165 -20.76 87.16 -37.78
CA VAL A 165 -21.61 87.92 -36.85
C VAL A 165 -22.48 86.89 -36.08
N VAL A 166 -22.90 87.23 -34.86
CA VAL A 166 -23.68 86.37 -33.95
C VAL A 166 -24.92 87.13 -33.48
N SER A 167 -26.09 86.48 -33.54
CA SER A 167 -27.34 86.80 -32.79
C SER A 167 -28.19 85.52 -32.78
N THR A 168 -28.65 84.86 -31.69
CA THR A 168 -29.31 85.23 -30.41
C THR A 168 -30.84 85.37 -30.45
N THR A 169 -31.56 84.30 -30.09
CA THR A 169 -32.77 84.20 -29.22
C THR A 169 -33.23 82.72 -29.23
N SER A 170 -33.56 81.94 -28.19
CA SER A 170 -33.86 82.07 -26.74
C SER A 170 -35.34 81.97 -26.34
N LEU A 171 -35.74 80.88 -25.66
CA LEU A 171 -36.74 80.87 -24.58
C LEU A 171 -36.72 79.52 -23.79
N LEU A 172 -37.49 79.41 -22.69
CA LEU A 172 -37.21 78.50 -21.57
C LEU A 172 -38.46 77.84 -20.93
N SER A 173 -38.31 76.54 -20.58
CA SER A 173 -38.81 75.83 -19.37
C SER A 173 -40.32 75.78 -19.01
N TYR A 174 -40.83 74.59 -18.63
CA TYR A 174 -41.38 74.31 -17.27
C TYR A 174 -41.85 72.85 -17.03
N ASN A 175 -41.43 72.24 -15.89
CA ASN A 175 -42.25 71.54 -14.84
C ASN A 175 -43.25 70.39 -15.15
N ASN A 176 -43.61 69.44 -14.23
CA ASN A 176 -43.07 68.95 -12.92
C ASN A 176 -43.84 67.66 -12.46
N LEU A 177 -43.67 67.23 -11.18
CA LEU A 177 -44.36 66.19 -10.38
C LEU A 177 -43.79 64.76 -10.53
N HIS A 178 -43.08 64.18 -9.54
CA HIS A 178 -43.49 63.63 -8.21
C HIS A 178 -43.79 62.11 -8.28
N SER A 179 -43.50 61.29 -7.24
CA SER A 179 -43.30 61.58 -5.81
C SER A 179 -42.25 60.73 -5.08
N ASN A 180 -41.73 61.28 -3.97
CA ASN A 180 -41.32 60.70 -2.66
C ASN A 180 -41.40 59.17 -2.39
N SER A 181 -40.60 58.59 -1.48
CA SER A 181 -40.15 59.18 -0.20
C SER A 181 -38.72 58.83 0.27
N GLN A 182 -38.18 59.67 1.17
CA GLN A 182 -36.86 59.57 1.80
C GLN A 182 -36.95 59.12 3.27
N THR A 183 -35.82 58.67 3.84
CA THR A 183 -35.56 58.72 5.29
C THR A 183 -34.47 59.76 5.59
N PRO A 184 -34.70 60.75 6.48
CA PRO A 184 -33.73 61.83 6.73
C PRO A 184 -32.89 61.66 8.00
N ARG A 185 -31.74 62.34 8.04
CA ARG A 185 -31.02 62.74 9.26
C ARG A 185 -30.89 64.28 9.33
N PRO A 186 -30.67 64.89 10.51
CA PRO A 186 -31.24 66.22 10.82
C PRO A 186 -30.23 67.37 10.98
N ILE A 187 -30.81 68.56 11.29
CA ILE A 187 -30.23 69.80 11.88
C ILE A 187 -30.01 70.97 10.90
N GLY A 188 -30.52 72.16 11.27
CA GLY A 188 -30.01 73.45 10.78
C GLY A 188 -31.07 74.45 10.28
N SER A 189 -31.46 75.41 11.12
CA SER A 189 -32.26 76.60 10.75
C SER A 189 -31.58 77.50 9.71
N GLY A 190 -32.28 78.26 8.84
CA GLY A 190 -33.74 78.36 8.62
C GLY A 190 -34.17 79.74 8.08
N SER A 191 -35.49 79.96 7.95
CA SER A 191 -36.20 81.27 7.77
C SER A 191 -36.24 81.96 6.39
N ARG A 192 -37.43 81.90 5.75
CA ARG A 192 -38.15 82.99 5.01
C ARG A 192 -37.58 83.51 3.66
N ASP A 193 -38.40 83.99 2.70
CA ASP A 193 -39.87 83.95 2.50
C ASP A 193 -40.25 84.25 1.03
N SER A 194 -41.41 83.74 0.56
CA SER A 194 -42.30 84.35 -0.48
C SER A 194 -41.79 84.60 -1.93
N THR A 195 -42.58 84.70 -3.02
CA THR A 195 -43.92 84.18 -3.42
C THR A 195 -44.15 84.35 -4.95
N HIS A 196 -45.02 83.51 -5.55
CA HIS A 196 -45.98 83.80 -6.65
C HIS A 196 -45.59 83.97 -8.16
N SER A 197 -46.00 82.94 -8.94
CA SER A 197 -46.96 82.93 -10.10
C SER A 197 -46.68 83.50 -11.51
N SER A 198 -47.17 82.72 -12.51
CA SER A 198 -47.69 83.06 -13.87
C SER A 198 -46.77 83.82 -14.85
N VAL A 199 -46.43 83.32 -16.05
CA VAL A 199 -47.21 82.70 -17.16
C VAL A 199 -48.13 83.67 -17.91
N ASN A 200 -47.69 84.14 -19.09
CA ASN A 200 -48.45 84.02 -20.36
C ASN A 200 -47.62 84.44 -21.59
N ASN A 201 -48.00 83.93 -22.77
CA ASN A 201 -47.47 84.31 -24.08
C ASN A 201 -48.34 85.40 -24.73
N GLU A 202 -47.74 86.26 -25.55
CA GLU A 202 -48.22 86.73 -26.88
C GLU A 202 -46.98 87.14 -27.69
N SER A 203 -46.84 86.85 -28.99
CA SER A 203 -47.58 87.37 -30.17
C SER A 203 -47.31 88.87 -30.45
N THR A 204 -47.24 89.40 -31.68
CA THR A 204 -46.98 88.85 -33.03
C THR A 204 -46.64 90.02 -34.00
N LEU A 205 -45.83 89.75 -35.03
CA LEU A 205 -45.90 90.36 -36.39
C LEU A 205 -45.68 91.90 -36.62
N SER A 206 -45.53 92.22 -37.92
CA SER A 206 -45.36 93.52 -38.58
C SER A 206 -44.04 94.27 -38.29
N ASP A 207 -43.13 94.44 -39.26
CA ASP A 207 -43.21 95.11 -40.57
C ASP A 207 -43.30 96.63 -40.52
N ARG A 208 -42.30 97.30 -41.11
CA ARG A 208 -42.48 98.56 -41.82
C ARG A 208 -41.41 98.75 -42.89
N SER A 209 -41.85 98.92 -44.13
CA SER A 209 -41.02 98.91 -45.33
C SER A 209 -40.94 100.27 -46.01
N ASN A 210 -39.82 100.53 -46.70
CA ASN A 210 -39.58 101.52 -47.76
C ASN A 210 -38.07 101.54 -48.07
N SER A 211 -37.55 101.78 -49.29
CA SER A 211 -38.09 101.83 -50.67
C SER A 211 -36.87 102.06 -51.60
N PRO A 212 -36.88 101.75 -52.92
CA PRO A 212 -37.96 101.22 -53.76
C PRO A 212 -37.67 99.84 -54.41
N TYR A 213 -38.71 99.30 -55.04
CA TYR A 213 -38.85 97.93 -55.55
C TYR A 213 -38.00 97.61 -56.81
N ALA A 214 -37.73 96.34 -57.15
CA ALA A 214 -38.35 95.09 -56.68
C ALA A 214 -37.34 94.01 -56.25
N THR A 215 -37.81 93.09 -55.41
CA THR A 215 -37.03 92.01 -54.78
C THR A 215 -37.20 90.68 -55.51
N ASP A 216 -36.10 90.10 -56.00
CA ASP A 216 -36.03 88.67 -56.33
C ASP A 216 -35.68 87.89 -55.05
N PHE A 217 -36.64 87.11 -54.52
CA PHE A 217 -36.52 86.45 -53.22
C PHE A 217 -36.33 84.95 -53.40
N SER A 218 -35.07 84.50 -53.38
CA SER A 218 -34.72 83.08 -53.41
C SER A 218 -34.92 82.44 -52.03
N PRO A 219 -35.85 81.47 -51.87
CA PRO A 219 -36.14 80.84 -50.57
C PRO A 219 -34.99 79.95 -50.06
N PHE A 220 -33.98 79.65 -50.90
CA PHE A 220 -32.85 78.78 -50.57
C PHE A 220 -31.53 79.52 -50.30
N GLY A 221 -31.59 80.83 -50.05
CA GLY A 221 -30.52 81.58 -49.38
C GLY A 221 -29.26 81.85 -50.22
N GLY A 222 -29.26 82.97 -50.96
CA GLY A 222 -28.03 83.60 -51.47
C GLY A 222 -27.68 83.35 -52.94
N TYR A 223 -28.43 82.50 -53.66
CA TYR A 223 -28.27 82.29 -55.10
C TYR A 223 -29.45 82.90 -55.88
N PRO A 224 -29.22 83.60 -57.02
CA PRO A 224 -30.28 84.22 -57.80
C PRO A 224 -31.17 83.17 -58.47
N ALA A 225 -32.49 83.41 -58.52
CA ALA A 225 -33.48 82.39 -58.89
C ALA A 225 -33.33 81.86 -60.33
N SER A 226 -32.76 82.67 -61.23
CA SER A 226 -32.44 82.29 -62.61
C SER A 226 -31.33 81.23 -62.77
N SER A 227 -30.80 80.68 -61.66
CA SER A 227 -29.72 79.68 -61.67
C SER A 227 -30.21 78.23 -61.63
N PHE A 228 -31.51 78.00 -61.37
CA PHE A 228 -32.09 76.67 -61.14
C PHE A 228 -33.13 76.32 -62.22
N PRO A 229 -32.74 75.63 -63.30
CA PRO A 229 -33.67 75.04 -64.27
C PRO A 229 -34.24 73.74 -63.70
N LEU A 230 -35.15 73.83 -62.73
CA LEU A 230 -35.86 72.66 -62.18
C LEU A 230 -37.09 72.34 -63.03
N SER A 231 -36.96 71.35 -63.89
CA SER A 231 -38.05 70.72 -64.64
C SER A 231 -38.82 69.77 -63.73
N ILE A 232 -40.11 69.99 -63.46
CA ILE A 232 -40.92 69.06 -62.63
C ILE A 232 -41.17 67.69 -63.30
N ASP A 233 -40.76 67.55 -64.56
CA ASP A 233 -40.84 66.32 -65.36
C ASP A 233 -39.51 65.53 -65.38
N GLU A 234 -38.43 66.03 -64.75
CA GLU A 234 -37.19 65.27 -64.54
C GLU A 234 -37.28 64.43 -63.26
N LYS A 235 -36.87 63.16 -63.36
CA LYS A 235 -36.93 62.20 -62.26
C LYS A 235 -35.62 62.24 -61.45
N GLU A 236 -35.71 62.53 -60.16
CA GLU A 236 -34.54 62.59 -59.27
C GLU A 236 -34.17 61.19 -58.72
N SER A 237 -32.92 61.03 -58.26
CA SER A 237 -32.36 59.74 -57.85
C SER A 237 -32.99 59.17 -56.57
N ASP A 238 -33.64 60.02 -55.79
CA ASP A 238 -34.21 59.78 -54.47
C ASP A 238 -35.74 59.90 -54.43
N ASP A 239 -36.40 60.04 -55.58
CA ASP A 239 -37.87 59.99 -55.73
C ASP A 239 -38.53 58.76 -55.07
N TYR A 240 -37.78 57.65 -54.99
CA TYR A 240 -38.20 56.42 -54.29
C TYR A 240 -38.44 56.61 -52.79
N LEU A 241 -37.81 57.60 -52.15
CA LEU A 241 -38.01 57.93 -50.73
C LEU A 241 -39.23 58.83 -50.49
N HIS A 242 -39.79 59.43 -51.53
CA HIS A 242 -40.79 60.50 -51.43
C HIS A 242 -42.12 60.23 -52.15
N ASN A 243 -42.18 59.22 -53.04
CA ASN A 243 -43.42 58.67 -53.56
C ASN A 243 -43.70 57.27 -52.96
N PRO A 244 -44.53 57.14 -51.91
CA PRO A 244 -44.84 55.84 -51.31
C PRO A 244 -45.70 54.97 -52.24
N ASP A 245 -45.32 53.71 -52.43
CA ASP A 245 -46.10 52.71 -53.18
C ASP A 245 -46.82 51.79 -52.18
N PRO A 246 -48.16 51.92 -52.03
CA PRO A 246 -48.91 51.18 -51.01
C PRO A 246 -48.99 49.67 -51.26
N VAL A 247 -48.50 49.16 -52.40
CA VAL A 247 -48.39 47.72 -52.67
C VAL A 247 -47.02 47.20 -52.21
N VAL A 248 -45.94 47.91 -52.55
CA VAL A 248 -44.57 47.51 -52.19
C VAL A 248 -44.31 47.68 -50.70
N ASP A 249 -44.77 48.79 -50.10
CA ASP A 249 -44.62 49.06 -48.67
C ASP A 249 -45.36 48.00 -47.83
N ALA A 250 -46.53 47.55 -48.29
CA ALA A 250 -47.31 46.50 -47.62
C ALA A 250 -46.66 45.11 -47.70
N GLU A 251 -45.91 44.81 -48.76
CA GLU A 251 -45.10 43.58 -48.83
C GLU A 251 -43.84 43.69 -47.95
N TYR A 252 -43.22 44.87 -47.89
CA TYR A 252 -42.09 45.13 -46.99
C TYR A 252 -42.49 44.89 -45.53
N ASP A 253 -43.54 45.58 -45.05
CA ASP A 253 -43.89 45.57 -43.62
C ASP A 253 -44.35 44.17 -43.15
N LYS A 254 -45.03 43.41 -44.02
CA LYS A 254 -45.43 42.02 -43.76
C LYS A 254 -44.24 41.06 -43.58
N ASN A 255 -43.16 41.28 -44.33
CA ASN A 255 -41.97 40.42 -44.34
C ASN A 255 -40.77 41.09 -43.66
N ARG A 256 -40.99 42.19 -42.93
CA ARG A 256 -39.98 43.17 -42.51
C ARG A 256 -38.75 42.56 -41.84
N PHE A 257 -38.93 41.64 -40.90
CA PHE A 257 -37.83 40.96 -40.22
C PHE A 257 -36.85 40.25 -41.20
N MET A 258 -37.34 39.76 -42.34
CA MET A 258 -36.50 39.13 -43.37
C MET A 258 -35.88 40.13 -44.35
N TYR A 259 -36.46 41.31 -44.54
CA TYR A 259 -35.81 42.39 -45.30
C TYR A 259 -34.76 43.12 -44.44
N ASP A 260 -35.10 43.46 -43.20
CA ASP A 260 -34.19 44.04 -42.20
C ASP A 260 -32.95 43.12 -41.98
N LEU A 261 -33.12 41.79 -41.94
CA LEU A 261 -32.02 40.84 -41.82
C LEU A 261 -31.18 40.69 -43.11
N LYS A 262 -31.79 40.75 -44.29
CA LYS A 262 -31.09 40.67 -45.59
C LYS A 262 -30.26 41.91 -45.89
N ASN A 263 -30.78 43.08 -45.53
CA ASN A 263 -30.14 44.39 -45.75
C ASN A 263 -29.32 44.86 -44.53
N MET A 264 -29.09 43.96 -43.56
CA MET A 264 -28.43 44.28 -42.30
C MET A 264 -26.99 44.76 -42.50
N ASP A 265 -26.67 45.93 -41.95
CA ASP A 265 -25.33 46.50 -42.07
C ASP A 265 -24.29 45.72 -41.22
N LYS A 266 -23.00 45.92 -41.53
CA LYS A 266 -21.91 45.21 -40.84
C LYS A 266 -21.84 45.50 -39.34
N ARG A 267 -22.33 46.67 -38.89
CA ARG A 267 -22.37 47.06 -37.47
C ARG A 267 -23.51 46.36 -36.74
N SER A 268 -24.71 46.32 -37.31
CA SER A 268 -25.86 45.60 -36.77
C SER A 268 -25.63 44.08 -36.75
N LEU A 269 -25.01 43.51 -37.80
CA LEU A 269 -24.56 42.11 -37.81
C LEU A 269 -23.61 41.80 -36.65
N GLY A 270 -22.65 42.68 -36.37
CA GLY A 270 -21.76 42.57 -35.21
C GLY A 270 -22.51 42.60 -33.87
N GLY A 271 -23.54 43.45 -33.76
CA GLY A 271 -24.43 43.51 -32.59
C GLY A 271 -25.24 42.23 -32.40
N LEU A 272 -25.81 41.67 -33.47
CA LEU A 272 -26.55 40.42 -33.45
C LEU A 272 -25.66 39.23 -33.04
N ILE A 273 -24.46 39.13 -33.61
CA ILE A 273 -23.47 38.11 -33.23
C ILE A 273 -23.07 38.27 -31.76
N GLY A 274 -22.83 39.50 -31.29
CA GLY A 274 -22.54 39.78 -29.88
C GLY A 274 -23.66 39.34 -28.93
N LEU A 275 -24.93 39.57 -29.31
CA LEU A 275 -26.10 39.12 -28.54
C LEU A 275 -26.25 37.60 -28.52
N ILE A 276 -25.97 36.91 -29.64
CA ILE A 276 -25.95 35.44 -29.71
C ILE A 276 -24.83 34.87 -28.83
N VAL A 277 -23.63 35.45 -28.89
CA VAL A 277 -22.49 35.04 -28.03
C VAL A 277 -22.80 35.28 -26.55
N LEU A 278 -23.48 36.38 -26.21
CA LEU A 278 -23.91 36.65 -24.82
C LEU A 278 -24.96 35.63 -24.35
N LEU A 279 -25.93 35.26 -25.19
CA LEU A 279 -26.91 34.21 -24.87
C LEU A 279 -26.25 32.83 -24.71
N LEU A 280 -25.29 32.48 -25.56
CA LEU A 280 -24.52 31.22 -25.44
C LEU A 280 -23.63 31.22 -24.18
N GLY A 281 -23.02 32.36 -23.83
CA GLY A 281 -22.27 32.53 -22.58
C GLY A 281 -23.16 32.39 -21.34
N ALA A 282 -24.37 32.97 -21.38
CA ALA A 282 -25.36 32.79 -20.32
C ALA A 282 -25.82 31.33 -20.21
N LEU A 283 -26.04 30.64 -21.33
CA LEU A 283 -26.40 29.21 -21.33
C LEU A 283 -25.27 28.34 -20.78
N ALA A 284 -24.01 28.66 -21.10
CA ALA A 284 -22.84 28.00 -20.53
C ALA A 284 -22.74 28.21 -19.00
N VAL A 285 -22.93 29.44 -18.50
CA VAL A 285 -22.82 29.77 -17.07
C VAL A 285 -24.01 29.28 -16.24
N PHE A 286 -25.24 29.31 -16.77
CA PHE A 286 -26.45 28.99 -16.00
C PHE A 286 -27.05 27.60 -16.27
N ILE A 287 -26.58 26.86 -17.28
CA ILE A 287 -27.00 25.48 -17.54
C ILE A 287 -25.80 24.53 -17.56
N VAL A 288 -24.80 24.77 -18.42
CA VAL A 288 -23.70 23.80 -18.62
C VAL A 288 -22.80 23.69 -17.39
N LEU A 289 -22.40 24.83 -16.81
CA LEU A 289 -21.54 24.85 -15.62
C LEU A 289 -22.21 24.16 -14.40
N PRO A 290 -23.46 24.50 -14.00
CA PRO A 290 -24.18 23.75 -12.97
C PRO A 290 -24.29 22.25 -13.26
N ALA A 291 -24.61 21.88 -14.51
CA ALA A 291 -24.71 20.47 -14.90
C ALA A 291 -23.39 19.72 -14.73
N LEU A 292 -22.26 20.30 -15.15
CA LEU A 292 -20.93 19.70 -14.96
C LEU A 292 -20.56 19.61 -13.47
N THR A 293 -20.78 20.67 -12.67
CA THR A 293 -20.44 20.66 -11.24
C THR A 293 -21.27 19.70 -10.39
N TYR A 294 -22.53 19.41 -10.78
CA TYR A 294 -23.42 18.52 -10.03
C TYR A 294 -23.53 17.09 -10.60
N SER A 295 -23.06 16.83 -11.82
CA SER A 295 -23.06 15.47 -12.41
C SER A 295 -21.83 14.63 -12.04
N GLY A 296 -20.86 15.19 -11.31
CA GLY A 296 -19.61 14.51 -10.96
C GLY A 296 -18.63 14.36 -12.15
N ALA A 297 -18.95 14.92 -13.32
CA ALA A 297 -18.13 14.83 -14.53
C ALA A 297 -16.79 15.61 -14.46
N THR A 298 -16.52 16.30 -13.36
CA THR A 298 -15.26 17.02 -13.08
C THR A 298 -14.87 16.83 -11.62
N SER A 299 -13.64 16.39 -11.36
CA SER A 299 -13.07 16.34 -10.00
C SER A 299 -12.60 17.73 -9.58
N PRO A 300 -13.27 18.43 -8.64
CA PRO A 300 -12.81 19.73 -8.17
C PRO A 300 -11.55 19.57 -7.31
N TYR A 301 -10.51 20.34 -7.62
CA TYR A 301 -9.31 20.42 -6.79
C TYR A 301 -9.69 20.87 -5.37
N ARG A 302 -9.43 20.01 -4.39
CA ARG A 302 -9.57 20.32 -2.96
C ARG A 302 -8.21 20.81 -2.45
N PRO A 303 -8.03 22.10 -2.11
CA PRO A 303 -6.83 22.53 -1.41
C PRO A 303 -6.82 21.92 -0.01
N GLU A 304 -5.76 21.19 0.32
CA GLU A 304 -5.56 20.66 1.66
C GLU A 304 -5.17 21.78 2.61
N HIS A 305 -6.11 22.15 3.48
CA HIS A 305 -5.88 23.11 4.55
C HIS A 305 -5.54 22.36 5.84
N TYR A 306 -4.26 22.18 6.11
CA TYR A 306 -3.79 21.75 7.43
C TYR A 306 -3.86 22.93 8.40
N GLU A 307 -4.53 22.74 9.54
CA GLU A 307 -4.64 23.76 10.57
C GLU A 307 -3.43 23.65 11.52
N ILE A 308 -2.54 24.65 11.50
CA ILE A 308 -1.40 24.70 12.42
C ILE A 308 -1.91 25.06 13.82
N LEU A 309 -2.26 24.03 14.59
CA LEU A 309 -2.77 24.17 15.96
C LEU A 309 -1.76 24.82 16.92
N THR A 310 -0.47 24.83 16.57
CA THR A 310 0.61 25.36 17.40
C THR A 310 1.89 25.57 16.58
N ASP A 311 2.58 26.71 16.77
CA ASP A 311 3.91 26.99 16.21
C ASP A 311 5.03 26.14 16.85
N TYR A 312 4.75 25.45 17.94
CA TYR A 312 5.68 24.47 18.53
C TYR A 312 5.71 23.23 17.65
N THR A 313 6.76 23.08 16.85
CA THR A 313 7.11 21.82 16.20
C THR A 313 7.35 20.78 17.30
N TYR A 314 6.39 19.89 17.52
CA TYR A 314 6.64 18.70 18.33
C TYR A 314 7.82 17.94 17.69
N PRO A 315 8.83 17.50 18.47
CA PRO A 315 9.72 16.47 17.96
C PRO A 315 8.84 15.27 17.57
N MET A 316 9.00 14.79 16.34
CA MET A 316 8.39 13.53 15.94
C MET A 316 8.86 12.44 16.90
N LEU A 317 7.99 11.49 17.25
CA LEU A 317 8.35 10.42 18.19
C LEU A 317 9.63 9.75 17.70
N SER A 318 10.69 9.77 18.53
CA SER A 318 12.05 9.46 18.09
C SER A 318 12.28 7.98 17.71
N ALA A 319 11.28 7.13 17.92
CA ALA A 319 11.24 5.75 17.47
C ALA A 319 10.67 5.60 16.03
N ILE A 320 10.06 6.64 15.45
CA ILE A 320 9.50 6.57 14.09
C ILE A 320 10.59 6.91 13.07
N ARG A 321 11.12 5.87 12.44
CA ARG A 321 12.09 5.91 11.34
C ARG A 321 11.41 6.43 10.06
N GLN A 322 12.14 7.25 9.29
CA GLN A 322 11.60 7.96 8.12
C GLN A 322 12.08 7.42 6.76
N SER A 323 12.98 6.44 6.76
CA SER A 323 13.66 5.93 5.57
C SER A 323 13.65 4.40 5.52
N LEU A 324 13.45 3.85 4.31
CA LEU A 324 13.48 2.41 4.06
C LEU A 324 14.89 1.82 4.18
N VAL A 325 15.92 2.61 3.87
CA VAL A 325 17.30 2.34 4.30
C VAL A 325 17.51 2.89 5.70
N ASP A 326 18.15 2.11 6.56
CA ASP A 326 18.50 2.50 7.93
C ASP A 326 19.58 3.60 7.94
N PRO A 327 19.44 4.67 8.74
CA PRO A 327 20.47 5.69 8.90
C PRO A 327 21.84 5.15 9.36
N ASP A 328 21.88 4.02 10.07
CA ASP A 328 23.13 3.42 10.57
C ASP A 328 23.76 2.40 9.59
N THR A 329 23.11 2.08 8.46
CA THR A 329 23.70 1.22 7.41
C THR A 329 24.99 1.85 6.82
N PRO A 330 26.12 1.12 6.76
CA PRO A 330 27.40 1.67 6.30
C PRO A 330 27.45 1.95 4.79
N GLU A 331 28.26 2.95 4.39
CA GLU A 331 28.32 3.46 3.01
C GLU A 331 28.72 2.41 1.94
N ASP A 332 29.46 1.37 2.32
CA ASP A 332 29.86 0.27 1.43
C ASP A 332 28.74 -0.77 1.22
N ALA A 333 27.81 -0.89 2.17
CA ALA A 333 26.60 -1.71 2.06
C ALA A 333 25.45 -1.05 1.26
N LEU A 334 25.65 0.14 0.69
CA LEU A 334 24.63 0.80 -0.14
C LEU A 334 24.40 0.15 -1.52
N TYR A 335 25.22 -0.83 -1.92
CA TYR A 335 25.13 -1.48 -3.23
C TYR A 335 25.61 -2.93 -3.20
N LYS A 336 24.93 -3.80 -3.97
CA LYS A 336 25.37 -5.18 -4.26
C LYS A 336 25.79 -5.29 -5.73
N THR A 337 26.65 -6.27 -6.05
CA THR A 337 26.92 -6.67 -7.45
C THR A 337 26.15 -7.96 -7.72
N SER A 338 25.31 -7.97 -8.74
CA SER A 338 24.50 -9.13 -9.13
C SER A 338 25.33 -10.21 -9.83
N LYS A 339 24.73 -11.39 -10.02
CA LYS A 339 25.21 -12.50 -10.86
C LYS A 339 25.86 -12.06 -12.17
N ASP A 340 25.22 -11.15 -12.90
CA ASP A 340 25.62 -10.75 -14.25
C ASP A 340 26.55 -9.51 -14.27
N GLY A 341 26.92 -9.00 -13.08
CA GLY A 341 27.88 -7.91 -12.89
C GLY A 341 27.27 -6.51 -12.78
N ASP A 342 25.94 -6.39 -12.83
CA ASP A 342 25.24 -5.13 -12.64
C ASP A 342 25.24 -4.68 -11.17
N LYS A 343 25.24 -3.35 -10.96
CA LYS A 343 25.29 -2.75 -9.63
C LYS A 343 23.87 -2.46 -9.13
N TRP A 344 23.36 -3.29 -8.24
CA TRP A 344 22.06 -3.10 -7.60
C TRP A 344 22.18 -2.14 -6.42
N VAL A 345 21.13 -1.37 -6.17
CA VAL A 345 21.07 -0.37 -5.09
C VAL A 345 20.38 -0.98 -3.88
N LEU A 346 20.84 -0.63 -2.67
CA LEU A 346 20.11 -0.93 -1.45
C LEU A 346 18.79 -0.15 -1.43
N VAL A 347 17.67 -0.84 -1.23
CA VAL A 347 16.32 -0.26 -1.22
C VAL A 347 15.64 -0.35 0.14
N PHE A 348 16.01 -1.34 0.95
CA PHE A 348 15.60 -1.47 2.34
C PHE A 348 16.74 -2.04 3.19
N SER A 349 16.84 -1.61 4.44
CA SER A 349 17.67 -2.27 5.46
C SER A 349 17.08 -2.10 6.86
N ASP A 350 17.51 -2.95 7.79
CA ASP A 350 17.37 -2.75 9.23
C ASP A 350 18.61 -3.33 9.90
N GLU A 351 19.32 -2.49 10.65
CA GLU A 351 20.59 -2.84 11.32
C GLU A 351 20.37 -3.11 12.82
N PHE A 352 19.14 -3.01 13.31
CA PHE A 352 18.74 -3.31 14.70
C PHE A 352 19.52 -2.62 15.84
N ASP A 353 20.35 -1.62 15.52
CA ASP A 353 21.23 -0.86 16.44
C ASP A 353 20.48 -0.10 17.56
N VAL A 354 19.21 0.24 17.34
CA VAL A 354 18.36 0.89 18.35
C VAL A 354 17.94 -0.11 19.43
N GLU A 355 18.68 -0.12 20.54
CA GLU A 355 18.42 -0.93 21.75
C GLU A 355 16.97 -0.83 22.27
N GLY A 356 16.38 -1.98 22.61
CA GLY A 356 15.12 -2.07 23.33
C GLY A 356 13.85 -1.85 22.49
N ARG A 357 13.92 -2.00 21.16
CA ARG A 357 12.72 -2.11 20.31
C ARG A 357 11.92 -3.35 20.71
N THR A 358 10.62 -3.16 20.81
CA THR A 358 9.60 -4.20 20.93
C THR A 358 8.85 -4.33 19.60
N PHE A 359 8.29 -5.51 19.35
CA PHE A 359 7.61 -5.82 18.09
C PHE A 359 6.14 -6.22 18.29
N TYR A 360 5.47 -5.71 19.34
CA TYR A 360 4.01 -5.87 19.47
C TYR A 360 3.28 -5.18 18.29
N GLU A 361 2.03 -5.56 18.03
CA GLU A 361 1.23 -5.01 16.93
C GLU A 361 1.12 -3.48 17.00
N GLY A 362 1.85 -2.80 16.10
CA GLY A 362 1.89 -1.34 16.00
C GLY A 362 3.03 -0.64 16.76
N ASP A 363 3.93 -1.36 17.43
CA ASP A 363 5.14 -0.78 18.06
C ASP A 363 6.21 -0.40 17.01
N ASP A 364 6.39 -1.25 16.00
CA ASP A 364 7.40 -1.11 14.95
C ASP A 364 6.76 -0.96 13.55
N GLN A 365 7.43 -0.25 12.65
CA GLN A 365 6.90 0.12 11.34
C GLN A 365 7.05 -0.97 10.28
N PHE A 366 8.08 -1.81 10.38
CA PHE A 366 8.45 -2.76 9.33
C PHE A 366 8.28 -4.22 9.74
N PHE A 367 8.27 -4.50 11.05
CA PHE A 367 8.14 -5.85 11.58
C PHE A 367 7.08 -5.94 12.69
N THR A 368 6.32 -7.02 12.72
CA THR A 368 5.42 -7.38 13.83
C THR A 368 5.75 -8.80 14.30
N ALA A 369 5.91 -8.99 15.60
CA ALA A 369 5.95 -10.30 16.23
C ALA A 369 4.52 -10.78 16.50
N PRO A 370 4.15 -12.01 16.07
CA PRO A 370 2.82 -12.56 16.29
C PRO A 370 2.71 -13.23 17.68
N ASP A 371 1.53 -13.19 18.29
CA ASP A 371 1.17 -13.87 19.55
C ASP A 371 0.37 -15.15 19.25
N ILE A 372 1.07 -16.23 18.85
CA ILE A 372 0.45 -17.39 18.16
C ILE A 372 1.08 -18.74 18.52
N HIS A 373 0.30 -19.82 18.35
CA HIS A 373 0.82 -21.17 18.13
C HIS A 373 0.88 -21.46 16.63
N TYR A 374 2.02 -21.92 16.13
CA TYR A 374 2.21 -22.19 14.70
C TYR A 374 1.78 -23.62 14.35
N ASP A 375 0.45 -23.79 14.21
CA ASP A 375 -0.18 -25.10 14.04
C ASP A 375 0.11 -25.77 12.68
N ALA A 376 0.70 -25.06 11.70
CA ALA A 376 1.09 -25.64 10.41
C ALA A 376 2.16 -26.75 10.57
N THR A 377 3.24 -26.45 11.27
CA THR A 377 4.36 -27.36 11.57
C THR A 377 4.19 -28.11 12.90
N LYS A 378 3.12 -27.84 13.67
CA LYS A 378 2.87 -28.40 15.02
C LYS A 378 4.01 -28.10 16.01
N ASP A 379 4.43 -26.84 16.01
CA ASP A 379 5.47 -26.30 16.89
C ASP A 379 5.16 -26.55 18.38
N LEU A 380 6.18 -26.70 19.21
CA LEU A 380 6.06 -27.07 20.64
C LEU A 380 6.10 -25.84 21.57
N GLU A 381 6.40 -24.70 20.98
CA GLU A 381 6.48 -23.37 21.56
C GLU A 381 5.28 -22.51 21.18
N TRP A 382 5.02 -21.51 22.01
CA TRP A 382 4.21 -20.36 21.64
C TRP A 382 5.13 -19.25 21.14
N TYR A 383 4.86 -18.69 19.95
CA TYR A 383 5.51 -17.45 19.52
C TYR A 383 4.89 -16.29 20.28
N ASP A 384 5.72 -15.59 21.07
CA ASP A 384 5.30 -14.52 21.96
C ASP A 384 6.09 -13.24 21.61
N PRO A 385 5.44 -12.08 21.43
CA PRO A 385 6.16 -10.85 21.13
C PRO A 385 7.18 -10.45 22.22
N ASP A 386 7.01 -10.88 23.48
CA ASP A 386 7.98 -10.59 24.55
C ASP A 386 9.33 -11.33 24.38
N ALA A 387 9.37 -12.36 23.53
CA ALA A 387 10.57 -13.12 23.18
C ALA A 387 11.35 -12.54 21.98
N SER A 388 10.86 -11.43 21.39
CA SER A 388 11.44 -10.74 20.23
C SER A 388 11.80 -9.30 20.60
N SER A 389 13.09 -8.96 20.64
CA SER A 389 13.54 -7.59 20.99
C SER A 389 14.97 -7.27 20.51
N THR A 390 15.31 -5.99 20.34
CA THR A 390 16.69 -5.59 20.02
C THR A 390 17.54 -5.38 21.27
N ALA A 391 18.75 -5.94 21.28
CA ALA A 391 19.72 -5.76 22.37
C ALA A 391 21.16 -6.14 21.96
N ASN A 392 22.12 -5.29 22.32
CA ASN A 392 23.51 -5.27 21.83
C ASN A 392 23.60 -5.19 20.29
N GLY A 393 22.93 -4.21 19.68
CA GLY A 393 22.96 -3.96 18.23
C GLY A 393 22.53 -5.16 17.36
N THR A 394 21.54 -5.92 17.84
CA THR A 394 21.02 -7.11 17.13
C THR A 394 19.56 -7.33 17.52
N LEU A 395 18.74 -7.82 16.59
CA LEU A 395 17.46 -8.46 16.89
C LEU A 395 17.73 -9.81 17.56
N ASN A 396 17.06 -10.06 18.68
CA ASN A 396 17.14 -11.31 19.44
C ASN A 396 15.80 -12.03 19.35
N LEU A 397 15.83 -13.25 18.83
CA LEU A 397 14.72 -14.20 18.88
C LEU A 397 15.11 -15.28 19.90
N ARG A 398 14.53 -15.19 21.10
CA ARG A 398 14.92 -16.01 22.25
C ARG A 398 13.93 -17.15 22.47
N MET A 399 14.43 -18.37 22.56
CA MET A 399 13.63 -19.52 23.01
C MET A 399 13.87 -19.82 24.50
N ASP A 400 12.79 -20.00 25.25
CA ASP A 400 12.76 -20.35 26.67
C ASP A 400 12.02 -21.68 26.90
N ALA A 401 12.51 -22.48 27.84
CA ALA A 401 11.73 -23.56 28.49
C ALA A 401 10.73 -22.95 29.49
N PHE A 402 9.77 -22.19 28.96
CA PHE A 402 8.79 -21.41 29.70
C PHE A 402 7.37 -21.86 29.34
N LYS A 403 6.59 -22.21 30.37
CA LYS A 403 5.23 -22.74 30.20
C LYS A 403 4.23 -21.64 29.81
N ASN A 404 4.08 -21.40 28.51
CA ASN A 404 3.12 -20.44 27.95
C ASN A 404 1.91 -21.14 27.32
N HIS A 405 0.71 -20.55 27.38
CA HIS A 405 -0.51 -20.99 26.65
C HIS A 405 -0.85 -22.51 26.63
N ASN A 406 -0.44 -23.26 27.68
CA ASN A 406 -0.49 -24.73 27.84
C ASN A 406 0.60 -25.54 27.10
N LEU A 407 1.44 -24.89 26.30
CA LEU A 407 2.70 -25.41 25.80
C LEU A 407 3.81 -25.29 26.87
N PHE A 408 5.00 -25.83 26.58
CA PHE A 408 6.13 -25.88 27.51
C PHE A 408 7.31 -24.98 27.11
N TYR A 409 7.26 -24.43 25.90
CA TYR A 409 8.27 -23.54 25.34
C TYR A 409 7.63 -22.23 24.88
N ARG A 410 8.47 -21.22 24.74
CA ARG A 410 8.14 -19.90 24.18
C ARG A 410 9.28 -19.47 23.28
N SER A 411 9.01 -18.83 22.15
CA SER A 411 10.04 -18.33 21.24
C SER A 411 9.68 -17.03 20.53
N GLY A 412 10.65 -16.44 19.83
CA GLY A 412 10.48 -15.24 19.02
C GLY A 412 10.28 -15.55 17.53
N MET A 413 9.38 -14.79 16.91
CA MET A 413 9.20 -14.66 15.46
C MET A 413 8.92 -13.19 15.16
N VAL A 414 9.42 -12.68 14.03
CA VAL A 414 8.96 -11.42 13.44
C VAL A 414 8.58 -11.63 11.97
N GLN A 415 7.54 -10.92 11.53
CA GLN A 415 7.03 -10.93 10.15
C GLN A 415 7.03 -9.48 9.63
N SER A 416 7.43 -9.23 8.39
CA SER A 416 7.18 -7.93 7.72
C SER A 416 5.87 -7.90 6.93
N TRP A 417 5.01 -8.91 7.15
CA TRP A 417 3.76 -9.11 6.42
C TRP A 417 2.89 -7.85 6.40
N ASN A 418 2.49 -7.44 5.19
CA ASN A 418 1.72 -6.24 4.91
C ASN A 418 2.32 -4.91 5.43
N GLN A 419 3.60 -4.89 5.81
CA GLN A 419 4.36 -3.72 6.27
C GLN A 419 5.50 -3.36 5.29
N MET A 420 6.34 -4.34 4.96
CA MET A 420 7.42 -4.23 3.98
C MET A 420 7.45 -5.51 3.14
N CYS A 421 7.47 -5.36 1.82
CA CYS A 421 7.55 -6.47 0.88
C CYS A 421 8.47 -6.13 -0.31
N PHE A 422 8.83 -7.11 -1.14
CA PHE A 422 9.66 -6.92 -2.34
C PHE A 422 9.36 -8.00 -3.40
N THR A 423 9.31 -7.65 -4.68
CA THR A 423 8.90 -8.58 -5.76
C THR A 423 10.05 -9.29 -6.48
N GLN A 424 11.28 -8.81 -6.31
CA GLN A 424 12.54 -9.39 -6.79
C GLN A 424 13.73 -8.72 -6.08
N GLY A 425 14.95 -9.22 -6.29
CA GLY A 425 16.17 -8.59 -5.78
C GLY A 425 17.09 -9.54 -5.01
N HIS A 426 18.06 -8.97 -4.30
CA HIS A 426 19.00 -9.66 -3.42
C HIS A 426 18.60 -9.39 -1.98
N LEU A 427 18.29 -10.45 -1.22
CA LEU A 427 18.07 -10.42 0.22
C LEU A 427 19.33 -10.96 0.92
N GLU A 428 19.92 -10.15 1.80
CA GLU A 428 21.08 -10.51 2.61
C GLU A 428 20.72 -10.32 4.09
N ILE A 429 20.92 -11.35 4.90
CA ILE A 429 20.64 -11.34 6.34
C ILE A 429 21.89 -11.81 7.07
N SER A 430 22.42 -10.98 7.97
CA SER A 430 23.53 -11.35 8.84
C SER A 430 22.97 -11.94 10.13
N ALA A 431 23.34 -13.19 10.45
CA ALA A 431 22.77 -13.90 11.58
C ALA A 431 23.80 -14.77 12.30
N ARG A 432 23.53 -15.04 13.58
CA ARG A 432 24.18 -16.08 14.38
C ARG A 432 23.13 -17.05 14.88
N LEU A 433 23.36 -18.33 14.61
CA LEU A 433 22.43 -19.41 14.88
C LEU A 433 22.44 -19.79 16.38
N PRO A 434 21.32 -20.27 16.94
CA PRO A 434 21.18 -20.57 18.37
C PRO A 434 21.91 -21.87 18.77
N ASN A 435 22.18 -22.03 20.07
CA ASN A 435 22.73 -23.26 20.66
C ASN A 435 24.09 -23.70 20.03
N TYR A 436 24.36 -25.01 19.94
CA TYR A 436 25.53 -25.62 19.32
C TYR A 436 25.19 -26.19 17.93
N GLY A 437 26.04 -25.95 16.93
CA GLY A 437 25.81 -26.42 15.56
C GLY A 437 25.86 -27.94 15.33
N ASN A 438 26.23 -28.75 16.32
CA ASN A 438 26.20 -30.22 16.24
C ASN A 438 25.00 -30.85 16.97
N VAL A 439 24.09 -30.04 17.52
CA VAL A 439 22.89 -30.47 18.26
C VAL A 439 21.61 -30.24 17.46
N THR A 440 20.91 -31.33 17.15
CA THR A 440 19.66 -31.32 16.38
C THR A 440 18.43 -31.03 17.25
N GLY A 441 17.46 -30.28 16.70
CA GLY A 441 16.14 -30.07 17.32
C GLY A 441 15.56 -28.66 17.22
N LEU A 442 16.40 -27.63 17.08
CA LEU A 442 15.96 -26.26 16.81
C LEU A 442 15.84 -26.01 15.31
N TRP A 443 14.89 -25.17 14.91
CA TRP A 443 14.64 -24.72 13.54
C TRP A 443 14.74 -23.17 13.49
N PRO A 444 15.96 -22.60 13.45
CA PRO A 444 16.16 -21.19 13.10
C PRO A 444 15.84 -20.99 11.62
N GLY A 445 14.75 -20.27 11.34
CA GLY A 445 14.26 -19.96 10.00
C GLY A 445 14.52 -18.50 9.61
N LEU A 446 15.11 -18.31 8.43
CA LEU A 446 15.16 -17.03 7.72
C LEU A 446 14.55 -17.26 6.34
N TRP A 447 13.40 -16.65 6.07
CA TRP A 447 12.62 -16.98 4.88
C TRP A 447 11.70 -15.83 4.45
N SER A 448 10.96 -16.06 3.38
CA SER A 448 10.05 -15.09 2.78
C SER A 448 8.83 -15.77 2.15
N MET A 449 7.68 -15.08 2.17
CA MET A 449 6.40 -15.61 1.69
C MET A 449 5.61 -14.53 0.92
N GLY A 450 4.93 -14.90 -0.16
CA GLY A 450 4.06 -13.97 -0.90
C GLY A 450 2.91 -13.42 -0.02
N ASN A 451 2.71 -12.09 -0.03
CA ASN A 451 1.88 -11.34 0.93
C ASN A 451 0.39 -11.76 1.01
N LEU A 452 -0.13 -12.52 0.03
CA LEU A 452 -1.47 -13.10 0.09
C LEU A 452 -1.60 -14.23 1.14
N GLY A 453 -0.49 -14.75 1.68
CA GLY A 453 -0.46 -15.67 2.82
C GLY A 453 0.00 -14.99 4.11
N ARG A 454 -0.75 -15.20 5.21
CA ARG A 454 -0.41 -14.99 6.63
C ARG A 454 0.44 -16.13 7.23
N PRO A 455 1.78 -16.06 7.41
CA PRO A 455 2.51 -17.10 8.13
C PRO A 455 1.89 -17.37 9.51
N GLY A 456 1.50 -18.62 9.77
CA GLY A 456 0.81 -19.06 10.99
C GLY A 456 -0.71 -18.90 11.01
N TYR A 457 -1.32 -18.27 9.99
CA TYR A 457 -2.77 -18.07 9.88
C TYR A 457 -3.34 -18.97 8.77
N LEU A 458 -3.58 -20.24 9.10
CA LEU A 458 -3.86 -21.32 8.15
C LEU A 458 -4.96 -21.02 7.11
N ALA A 459 -6.10 -20.44 7.51
CA ALA A 459 -7.16 -20.07 6.57
C ALA A 459 -6.74 -19.02 5.52
N SER A 460 -5.74 -18.19 5.80
CA SER A 460 -5.19 -17.25 4.80
C SER A 460 -4.38 -17.98 3.72
N THR A 461 -3.58 -18.96 4.12
CA THR A 461 -2.70 -19.77 3.26
C THR A 461 -3.41 -20.91 2.53
N ASP A 462 -4.59 -21.33 3.00
CA ASP A 462 -5.39 -22.43 2.46
C ASP A 462 -5.72 -22.27 0.96
N GLY A 463 -5.08 -23.08 0.10
CA GLY A 463 -5.18 -23.00 -1.35
C GLY A 463 -4.43 -21.82 -2.00
N VAL A 464 -3.57 -21.12 -1.25
CA VAL A 464 -2.77 -19.97 -1.71
C VAL A 464 -1.28 -20.27 -1.59
N TRP A 465 -0.85 -20.87 -0.49
CA TRP A 465 0.48 -21.46 -0.34
C TRP A 465 0.48 -22.93 -0.81
N PRO A 466 1.57 -23.46 -1.38
CA PRO A 466 2.80 -22.78 -1.83
C PRO A 466 2.72 -22.43 -3.34
N TYR A 467 1.57 -21.93 -3.84
CA TYR A 467 1.37 -21.79 -5.28
C TYR A 467 2.21 -20.68 -5.90
N SER A 468 2.97 -21.02 -6.96
CA SER A 468 3.53 -20.07 -7.92
C SER A 468 3.09 -20.51 -9.33
N TYR A 469 1.91 -20.06 -9.76
CA TYR A 469 1.26 -20.67 -10.91
C TYR A 469 0.27 -19.75 -11.63
N ASP A 470 0.38 -19.73 -12.96
CA ASP A 470 -0.36 -18.81 -13.85
C ASP A 470 -0.93 -19.52 -15.11
N SER A 471 -1.23 -20.83 -14.97
CA SER A 471 -1.80 -21.69 -16.03
C SER A 471 -3.18 -22.22 -15.65
N CYS A 472 -3.99 -22.59 -16.65
CA CYS A 472 -5.35 -23.14 -16.45
C CYS A 472 -5.45 -24.58 -16.94
N ASP A 473 -5.02 -25.51 -16.10
CA ASP A 473 -4.99 -26.95 -16.37
C ASP A 473 -5.28 -27.75 -15.08
N ALA A 474 -4.79 -28.98 -14.95
CA ALA A 474 -5.02 -29.81 -13.78
C ALA A 474 -4.38 -29.22 -12.49
N GLY A 475 -3.32 -28.41 -12.60
CA GLY A 475 -2.56 -27.89 -11.47
C GLY A 475 -3.35 -27.05 -10.47
N ILE A 476 -4.38 -26.34 -10.94
CA ILE A 476 -5.24 -25.46 -10.13
C ILE A 476 -6.33 -26.22 -9.36
N THR A 477 -6.51 -27.51 -9.64
CA THR A 477 -7.64 -28.30 -9.12
C THR A 477 -7.27 -29.10 -7.87
N PRO A 478 -8.24 -29.53 -7.04
CA PRO A 478 -7.97 -30.38 -5.88
C PRO A 478 -7.11 -31.59 -6.23
N ASN A 479 -6.07 -31.85 -5.42
CA ASN A 479 -5.08 -32.92 -5.63
C ASN A 479 -4.41 -32.92 -7.02
N GLN A 480 -4.36 -31.77 -7.73
CA GLN A 480 -3.93 -31.67 -9.14
C GLN A 480 -4.71 -32.59 -10.10
N SER A 481 -5.99 -32.87 -9.80
CA SER A 481 -6.81 -33.90 -10.46
C SER A 481 -6.19 -35.31 -10.46
N SER A 482 -5.23 -35.59 -9.56
CA SER A 482 -4.53 -36.86 -9.48
C SER A 482 -5.05 -37.75 -8.33
N PRO A 483 -5.31 -39.06 -8.58
CA PRO A 483 -5.75 -40.01 -7.56
C PRO A 483 -4.59 -40.76 -6.88
N ASP A 484 -3.32 -40.43 -7.21
CA ASP A 484 -2.13 -41.13 -6.69
C ASP A 484 -1.66 -40.64 -5.31
N GLY A 485 -2.12 -39.47 -4.87
CA GLY A 485 -1.74 -38.85 -3.60
C GLY A 485 -0.48 -37.99 -3.68
N ILE A 486 -0.05 -37.55 -4.87
CA ILE A 486 1.07 -36.61 -5.05
C ILE A 486 0.79 -35.21 -4.45
N SER A 487 -0.48 -34.85 -4.33
CA SER A 487 -0.94 -33.58 -3.77
C SER A 487 -2.24 -33.80 -2.98
N TYR A 488 -2.33 -33.15 -1.83
CA TYR A 488 -3.52 -32.98 -0.99
C TYR A 488 -3.91 -31.49 -0.87
N LEU A 489 -3.39 -30.60 -1.73
CA LEU A 489 -3.90 -29.22 -1.79
C LEU A 489 -5.36 -29.19 -2.25
N PRO A 490 -6.17 -28.23 -1.77
CA PRO A 490 -7.57 -28.03 -2.20
C PRO A 490 -7.69 -27.49 -3.65
N GLY A 491 -6.57 -27.21 -4.31
CA GLY A 491 -6.52 -26.42 -5.55
C GLY A 491 -6.07 -24.98 -5.28
N GLN A 492 -5.80 -24.24 -6.35
CA GLN A 492 -5.35 -22.85 -6.27
C GLN A 492 -6.57 -21.93 -6.14
N ARG A 493 -6.78 -21.39 -4.93
CA ARG A 493 -7.89 -20.49 -4.56
C ARG A 493 -7.97 -19.27 -5.45
N LEU A 494 -6.81 -18.69 -5.75
CA LEU A 494 -6.65 -17.45 -6.51
C LEU A 494 -5.96 -17.74 -7.86
N ASN A 495 -6.64 -18.51 -8.71
CA ASN A 495 -6.08 -18.94 -9.99
C ASN A 495 -6.53 -18.04 -11.15
N LYS A 496 -5.75 -18.11 -12.25
CA LYS A 496 -5.93 -17.31 -13.47
C LYS A 496 -7.32 -17.42 -14.11
N CYS A 497 -8.02 -18.54 -13.93
CA CYS A 497 -9.30 -18.83 -14.59
C CYS A 497 -10.53 -18.74 -13.67
N THR A 498 -10.41 -18.13 -12.49
CA THR A 498 -11.55 -17.83 -11.61
C THR A 498 -12.68 -17.12 -12.37
N CYS A 499 -13.90 -17.63 -12.21
CA CYS A 499 -15.07 -17.23 -12.99
C CYS A 499 -15.48 -15.75 -12.77
N PRO A 500 -16.02 -15.05 -13.79
CA PRO A 500 -16.38 -13.64 -13.68
C PRO A 500 -17.43 -13.35 -12.57
N GLY A 501 -17.00 -12.63 -11.53
CA GLY A 501 -17.84 -12.27 -10.38
C GLY A 501 -17.69 -13.20 -9.16
N GLU A 502 -16.81 -14.20 -9.23
CA GLU A 502 -16.26 -14.87 -8.05
C GLU A 502 -15.13 -14.01 -7.43
N ASP A 503 -14.68 -14.37 -6.22
CA ASP A 503 -13.68 -13.63 -5.45
C ASP A 503 -12.24 -13.83 -5.97
N HIS A 504 -11.52 -12.73 -6.22
CA HIS A 504 -10.13 -12.71 -6.69
C HIS A 504 -9.53 -11.28 -6.66
N PRO A 505 -8.24 -11.05 -6.29
CA PRO A 505 -7.63 -9.72 -6.27
C PRO A 505 -7.52 -9.07 -7.66
N ASN A 506 -6.99 -9.79 -8.65
CA ASN A 506 -6.77 -9.31 -10.04
C ASN A 506 -7.15 -10.39 -11.08
N PRO A 507 -8.45 -10.57 -11.41
CA PRO A 507 -8.91 -11.65 -12.28
C PRO A 507 -8.16 -11.73 -13.63
N GLY A 508 -7.71 -12.93 -14.00
CA GLY A 508 -6.93 -13.18 -15.22
C GLY A 508 -5.42 -13.34 -15.02
N VAL A 509 -4.94 -13.20 -13.78
CA VAL A 509 -3.58 -13.53 -13.33
C VAL A 509 -3.69 -14.62 -12.25
N GLY A 510 -2.86 -15.65 -12.31
CA GLY A 510 -2.74 -16.64 -11.24
C GLY A 510 -1.87 -16.12 -10.10
N ARG A 511 -2.34 -16.33 -8.87
CA ARG A 511 -1.82 -15.74 -7.63
C ARG A 511 -1.58 -16.80 -6.56
N GLY A 512 -0.76 -16.48 -5.58
CA GLY A 512 -0.44 -17.38 -4.49
C GLY A 512 0.38 -16.76 -3.38
N ALA A 513 0.95 -17.63 -2.55
CA ALA A 513 1.93 -17.31 -1.53
C ALA A 513 3.05 -18.36 -1.62
N PRO A 514 3.92 -18.28 -2.63
CA PRO A 514 5.11 -19.13 -2.69
C PRO A 514 6.09 -18.72 -1.59
N GLU A 515 7.05 -19.59 -1.31
CA GLU A 515 7.95 -19.51 -0.16
C GLU A 515 9.40 -19.72 -0.61
N ILE A 516 10.29 -18.82 -0.16
CA ILE A 516 11.72 -18.88 -0.47
C ILE A 516 12.52 -18.76 0.82
N ASP A 517 13.27 -19.81 1.12
CA ASP A 517 14.01 -19.98 2.35
C ASP A 517 15.47 -19.56 2.14
N VAL A 518 15.90 -18.53 2.88
CA VAL A 518 17.29 -18.04 2.89
C VAL A 518 18.18 -19.05 3.60
N ILE A 519 17.70 -19.53 4.75
CA ILE A 519 18.23 -20.67 5.50
C ILE A 519 17.12 -21.21 6.41
N GLU A 520 16.92 -22.51 6.33
CA GLU A 520 16.39 -23.30 7.44
C GLU A 520 17.59 -24.02 8.08
N GLY A 521 17.90 -23.71 9.34
CA GLY A 521 19.06 -24.29 10.00
C GLY A 521 18.75 -25.69 10.53
N GLU A 522 19.36 -26.70 9.93
CA GLU A 522 19.29 -28.10 10.37
C GLU A 522 20.66 -28.57 10.89
N VAL A 523 20.73 -29.82 11.34
CA VAL A 523 21.98 -30.51 11.68
C VAL A 523 22.03 -31.84 10.93
N MET A 524 23.07 -32.06 10.12
CA MET A 524 23.29 -33.35 9.48
C MET A 524 23.64 -34.41 10.54
N THR A 525 22.87 -35.50 10.58
CA THR A 525 23.04 -36.57 11.58
C THR A 525 23.55 -37.85 10.92
N ASP A 526 24.72 -38.33 11.36
CA ASP A 526 25.21 -39.65 10.93
C ASP A 526 24.66 -40.74 11.85
N SER A 527 23.62 -41.43 11.39
CA SER A 527 23.05 -42.61 12.06
C SER A 527 24.04 -43.76 12.35
N THR A 528 25.24 -43.74 11.75
CA THR A 528 26.31 -44.70 12.02
C THR A 528 27.34 -44.23 13.07
N GLY A 529 27.27 -42.97 13.51
CA GLY A 529 28.15 -42.37 14.54
C GLY A 529 29.64 -42.35 14.15
N ARG A 530 29.95 -42.21 12.86
CA ARG A 530 31.33 -42.21 12.31
C ARG A 530 31.79 -40.82 11.90
N LEU A 531 30.88 -39.98 11.44
CA LEU A 531 31.07 -38.55 11.28
C LEU A 531 30.51 -37.83 12.51
N GLU A 532 31.09 -36.69 12.84
CA GLU A 532 30.49 -35.78 13.81
C GLU A 532 29.29 -35.08 13.18
N ASN A 533 28.22 -34.86 13.95
CA ASN A 533 27.11 -34.02 13.52
C ASN A 533 27.62 -32.60 13.24
N ASN A 534 27.04 -31.92 12.25
CA ASN A 534 27.38 -30.53 11.96
C ASN A 534 26.17 -29.78 11.41
N GLY A 535 26.21 -28.45 11.48
CA GLY A 535 25.15 -27.59 10.98
C GLY A 535 25.05 -27.68 9.46
N VAL A 536 23.84 -27.63 8.93
CA VAL A 536 23.58 -27.40 7.52
C VAL A 536 22.52 -26.31 7.35
N ALA A 537 22.67 -25.47 6.33
CA ALA A 537 21.57 -24.65 5.84
C ALA A 537 20.83 -25.45 4.78
N SER A 538 19.57 -25.82 5.04
CA SER A 538 18.64 -26.09 3.94
C SER A 538 18.28 -24.75 3.30
N GLN A 539 18.34 -24.69 1.97
CA GLN A 539 18.08 -23.49 1.18
C GLN A 539 17.08 -23.90 0.09
N SER A 540 15.85 -23.40 0.19
CA SER A 540 14.67 -24.01 -0.43
C SER A 540 13.79 -23.03 -1.19
N LEU A 541 13.09 -23.54 -2.19
CA LEU A 541 11.95 -22.90 -2.86
C LEU A 541 10.77 -23.88 -2.77
N GLN A 542 9.72 -23.53 -2.02
CA GLN A 542 8.51 -24.36 -1.90
C GLN A 542 7.53 -24.02 -3.03
N LEU A 543 6.95 -25.04 -3.65
CA LEU A 543 6.15 -24.91 -4.87
C LEU A 543 4.90 -25.79 -4.87
N ALA A 544 3.82 -25.24 -5.38
CA ALA A 544 2.71 -25.96 -6.00
C ALA A 544 2.38 -25.31 -7.36
N PRO A 545 1.90 -26.09 -8.34
CA PRO A 545 1.66 -27.53 -8.33
C PRO A 545 2.94 -28.38 -8.46
N MET A 546 2.93 -29.59 -7.90
CA MET A 546 4.09 -30.47 -7.85
C MET A 546 4.39 -31.19 -9.17
N ASP A 547 5.68 -31.30 -9.50
CA ASP A 547 6.24 -32.20 -10.51
C ASP A 547 5.96 -33.68 -10.20
N ILE A 548 6.02 -34.53 -11.24
CA ILE A 548 6.01 -35.98 -11.05
C ILE A 548 7.25 -36.38 -10.23
N TRP A 549 7.02 -37.04 -9.08
CA TRP A 549 8.05 -37.35 -8.06
C TRP A 549 8.68 -36.12 -7.37
N TYR A 550 8.05 -34.95 -7.45
CA TYR A 550 8.56 -33.68 -6.89
C TYR A 550 9.93 -33.24 -7.44
N TYR A 551 10.36 -33.77 -8.60
CA TYR A 551 11.65 -33.47 -9.20
C TYR A 551 11.56 -32.41 -10.32
N PRO A 552 12.27 -31.28 -10.20
CA PRO A 552 12.42 -30.29 -11.28
C PRO A 552 13.37 -30.81 -12.37
N ASP A 553 13.54 -30.03 -13.44
CA ASP A 553 14.61 -30.31 -14.41
C ASP A 553 15.98 -29.84 -13.89
N TYR A 554 16.76 -30.80 -13.39
CA TYR A 554 18.11 -30.61 -12.88
C TYR A 554 19.13 -30.17 -13.95
N ASP A 555 18.85 -30.28 -15.26
CA ASP A 555 19.73 -29.70 -16.31
C ASP A 555 19.76 -28.15 -16.24
N TYR A 556 18.81 -27.53 -15.52
CA TYR A 556 18.75 -26.09 -15.23
C TYR A 556 19.04 -25.75 -13.76
N VAL A 557 19.78 -26.60 -13.05
CA VAL A 557 20.21 -26.41 -11.66
C VAL A 557 21.74 -26.46 -11.55
N GLU A 558 22.32 -25.52 -10.84
CA GLU A 558 23.77 -25.30 -10.75
C GLU A 558 24.25 -25.30 -9.29
N ILE A 559 25.18 -26.21 -8.96
CA ILE A 559 25.84 -26.30 -7.65
C ILE A 559 27.27 -25.79 -7.78
N TYR A 560 27.62 -24.76 -7.00
CA TYR A 560 28.89 -24.05 -7.13
C TYR A 560 30.05 -24.75 -6.41
N ASN A 561 29.77 -25.44 -5.30
CA ASN A 561 30.77 -26.19 -4.55
C ASN A 561 30.21 -27.51 -4.01
N SER A 562 30.30 -28.56 -4.84
CA SER A 562 29.86 -29.93 -4.50
C SER A 562 30.70 -30.64 -3.42
N SER A 563 31.56 -29.93 -2.69
CA SER A 563 32.27 -30.45 -1.50
C SER A 563 31.65 -29.99 -0.17
N VAL A 564 30.73 -29.01 -0.22
CA VAL A 564 29.98 -28.51 0.95
C VAL A 564 28.48 -28.36 0.69
N THR A 565 28.05 -28.22 -0.57
CA THR A 565 26.63 -28.14 -0.96
C THR A 565 26.21 -29.38 -1.75
N THR A 566 25.05 -29.94 -1.43
CA THR A 566 24.38 -31.03 -2.18
C THR A 566 22.91 -30.71 -2.36
N MET A 567 22.26 -31.25 -3.40
CA MET A 567 20.78 -31.27 -3.42
C MET A 567 20.26 -32.04 -2.20
N ASN A 568 19.16 -31.57 -1.62
CA ASN A 568 18.53 -32.23 -0.48
C ASN A 568 17.89 -33.56 -0.92
N THR A 569 17.86 -34.55 -0.03
CA THR A 569 17.14 -35.81 -0.23
C THR A 569 15.63 -35.68 0.05
N TYR A 570 15.23 -34.70 0.85
CA TYR A 570 13.84 -34.27 0.94
C TYR A 570 13.52 -33.36 -0.25
N THR A 571 12.45 -33.68 -0.99
CA THR A 571 11.98 -32.91 -2.15
C THR A 571 10.51 -32.50 -2.02
N GLY A 572 9.95 -32.56 -0.80
CA GLY A 572 8.58 -32.20 -0.52
C GLY A 572 7.72 -33.36 -0.01
N GLY A 573 6.41 -33.18 -0.12
CA GLY A 573 5.36 -34.10 0.31
C GLY A 573 3.99 -33.62 -0.17
N PRO A 574 2.87 -34.16 0.34
CA PRO A 574 1.55 -33.92 -0.24
C PRO A 574 1.05 -32.46 -0.18
N PHE A 575 1.74 -31.56 0.54
CA PHE A 575 1.38 -30.14 0.64
C PHE A 575 2.37 -29.19 -0.06
N GLN A 576 3.58 -29.64 -0.40
CA GLN A 576 4.59 -28.83 -1.12
C GLN A 576 5.54 -29.70 -1.95
N GLN A 577 5.98 -29.23 -3.12
CA GLN A 577 7.27 -29.64 -3.69
C GLN A 577 8.35 -28.72 -3.11
N ALA A 578 9.40 -29.30 -2.54
CA ALA A 578 10.56 -28.55 -2.06
C ALA A 578 11.71 -28.70 -3.07
N LEU A 579 12.08 -27.62 -3.75
CA LEU A 579 13.35 -27.57 -4.48
C LEU A 579 14.40 -26.99 -3.53
N SER A 580 15.24 -27.84 -2.95
CA SER A 580 16.24 -27.39 -1.99
C SER A 580 17.62 -28.06 -2.11
N ALA A 581 18.63 -27.36 -1.62
CA ALA A 581 19.98 -27.87 -1.40
C ALA A 581 20.40 -27.65 0.05
N THR A 582 21.19 -28.56 0.61
CA THR A 582 21.81 -28.40 1.93
C THR A 582 23.28 -28.02 1.80
N THR A 583 23.70 -26.97 2.51
CA THR A 583 25.09 -26.49 2.57
C THR A 583 25.65 -26.67 3.98
N THR A 584 26.76 -27.39 4.11
CA THR A 584 27.47 -27.59 5.38
C THR A 584 27.99 -26.28 5.97
N LEU A 585 27.64 -26.02 7.22
CA LEU A 585 27.97 -24.79 7.95
C LEU A 585 29.22 -24.95 8.83
N ASN A 586 29.69 -23.82 9.35
CA ASN A 586 30.81 -23.76 10.27
C ASN A 586 30.30 -23.61 11.72
N VAL A 587 30.82 -24.43 12.64
CA VAL A 587 30.49 -24.40 14.08
C VAL A 587 30.77 -23.03 14.76
N THR A 588 31.55 -22.15 14.14
CA THR A 588 31.79 -20.77 14.62
C THR A 588 30.68 -19.77 14.29
N TRP A 589 29.59 -20.18 13.65
CA TRP A 589 28.41 -19.35 13.35
C TRP A 589 27.25 -19.57 14.34
N TYR A 590 27.56 -20.14 15.51
CA TYR A 590 26.61 -20.59 16.52
C TYR A 590 26.84 -19.91 17.88
N GLU A 591 25.78 -19.87 18.70
CA GLU A 591 25.72 -19.23 20.01
C GLU A 591 26.67 -19.83 21.05
N PHE A 592 26.91 -21.14 21.02
CA PHE A 592 27.75 -21.87 21.97
C PHE A 592 28.87 -22.70 21.30
N GLY A 593 29.92 -23.00 22.06
CA GLY A 593 31.14 -23.72 21.62
C GLY A 593 32.43 -23.04 22.10
N ASP A 594 33.56 -23.74 22.08
CA ASP A 594 34.87 -23.21 22.50
C ASP A 594 35.53 -22.29 21.45
N HIS A 595 34.73 -21.51 20.73
CA HIS A 595 35.12 -20.81 19.49
C HIS A 595 34.61 -19.36 19.46
N ALA A 596 35.02 -18.59 18.45
CA ALA A 596 34.44 -17.28 18.21
C ALA A 596 33.00 -17.42 17.72
N HIS A 597 32.04 -16.81 18.44
CA HIS A 597 30.61 -16.82 18.12
C HIS A 597 30.28 -15.76 17.07
N ASN A 598 30.74 -15.98 15.84
CA ASN A 598 30.65 -15.02 14.74
C ASN A 598 29.23 -14.94 14.17
N PHE A 599 28.93 -13.81 13.54
CA PHE A 599 27.82 -13.70 12.59
C PHE A 599 28.27 -14.19 11.21
N GLN A 600 27.30 -14.63 10.41
CA GLN A 600 27.50 -15.04 9.03
C GLN A 600 26.37 -14.49 8.17
N THR A 601 26.67 -14.12 6.92
CA THR A 601 25.66 -13.70 5.95
C THR A 601 25.01 -14.92 5.29
N TYR A 602 23.69 -14.88 5.21
CA TYR A 602 22.86 -15.82 4.46
C TYR A 602 22.00 -15.00 3.52
N GLY A 603 21.76 -15.48 2.30
CA GLY A 603 20.99 -14.69 1.34
C GLY A 603 20.53 -15.46 0.12
N TYR A 604 19.68 -14.79 -0.66
CA TYR A 604 19.40 -15.18 -2.03
C TYR A 604 19.33 -13.95 -2.96
N GLU A 605 19.49 -14.19 -4.25
CA GLU A 605 19.34 -13.24 -5.34
C GLU A 605 18.39 -13.83 -6.37
N TYR A 606 17.31 -13.11 -6.70
CA TYR A 606 16.40 -13.55 -7.74
C TYR A 606 15.87 -12.44 -8.64
N LEU A 607 15.58 -12.83 -9.87
CA LEU A 607 14.82 -12.08 -10.87
C LEU A 607 13.69 -12.98 -11.36
N ASN A 608 12.48 -12.43 -11.49
CA ASN A 608 11.25 -13.19 -11.70
C ASN A 608 10.78 -13.28 -13.16
N ASP A 609 11.64 -12.91 -14.12
CA ASP A 609 11.38 -13.04 -15.55
C ASP A 609 11.21 -14.51 -15.99
N ASP A 610 10.25 -14.78 -16.87
CA ASP A 610 9.89 -16.15 -17.24
C ASP A 610 10.96 -16.85 -18.09
N GLU A 611 11.70 -16.12 -18.94
CA GLU A 611 12.69 -16.72 -19.85
C GLU A 611 14.14 -16.67 -19.32
N THR A 612 14.47 -15.68 -18.51
CA THR A 612 15.84 -15.35 -18.06
C THR A 612 15.99 -15.28 -16.54
N GLY A 613 14.89 -15.35 -15.79
CA GLY A 613 14.88 -15.36 -14.34
C GLY A 613 15.64 -16.53 -13.74
N TYR A 614 16.13 -16.29 -12.53
CA TYR A 614 16.88 -17.25 -11.72
C TYR A 614 16.65 -16.93 -10.25
N LEU A 615 16.90 -17.92 -9.39
CA LEU A 615 16.98 -17.80 -7.95
C LEU A 615 18.28 -18.47 -7.50
N ARG A 616 19.15 -17.71 -6.84
CA ARG A 616 20.49 -18.10 -6.41
C ARG A 616 20.63 -17.89 -4.91
N TRP A 617 21.15 -18.88 -4.19
CA TRP A 617 21.40 -18.78 -2.75
C TRP A 617 22.88 -18.58 -2.45
N PHE A 618 23.16 -18.04 -1.26
CA PHE A 618 24.49 -17.73 -0.75
C PHE A 618 24.65 -18.20 0.70
N VAL A 619 25.89 -18.53 1.07
CA VAL A 619 26.35 -18.63 2.46
C VAL A 619 27.70 -17.89 2.52
N GLY A 620 27.75 -16.80 3.27
CA GLY A 620 28.80 -15.81 3.16
C GLY A 620 28.60 -14.96 1.90
N GLN A 621 29.67 -14.77 1.14
CA GLN A 621 29.61 -14.10 -0.17
C GLN A 621 29.73 -15.08 -1.35
N ASP A 622 29.89 -16.38 -1.06
CA ASP A 622 29.98 -17.44 -2.06
C ASP A 622 28.57 -17.97 -2.39
N PRO A 623 28.21 -18.11 -3.68
CA PRO A 623 26.96 -18.76 -4.08
C PRO A 623 27.01 -20.26 -3.81
N THR A 624 25.87 -20.86 -3.45
CA THR A 624 25.74 -22.29 -3.14
C THR A 624 25.02 -23.04 -4.26
N LEU A 625 23.79 -22.61 -4.54
CA LEU A 625 22.82 -23.14 -5.49
C LEU A 625 22.38 -22.03 -6.45
N THR A 626 22.11 -22.34 -7.71
CA THR A 626 21.31 -21.50 -8.62
C THR A 626 20.30 -22.35 -9.38
N VAL A 627 19.05 -21.91 -9.39
CA VAL A 627 17.94 -22.49 -10.14
C VAL A 627 17.51 -21.47 -11.18
N TYR A 628 17.55 -21.83 -12.46
CA TYR A 628 17.03 -20.99 -13.53
C TYR A 628 15.53 -21.27 -13.72
N SER A 629 14.73 -20.29 -14.18
CA SER A 629 13.26 -20.44 -14.35
C SER A 629 12.85 -21.71 -15.13
N LYS A 630 13.70 -22.11 -16.09
CA LYS A 630 13.55 -23.30 -16.94
C LYS A 630 13.60 -24.64 -16.19
N ALA A 631 14.17 -24.69 -14.98
CA ALA A 631 14.06 -25.86 -14.10
C ALA A 631 12.60 -26.17 -13.72
N LEU A 632 11.73 -25.16 -13.80
CA LEU A 632 10.31 -25.22 -13.44
C LEU A 632 9.39 -25.25 -14.66
N HIS A 633 9.87 -25.80 -15.79
CA HIS A 633 9.08 -25.95 -17.00
C HIS A 633 7.88 -26.89 -16.82
N ALA A 634 6.94 -26.85 -17.78
CA ALA A 634 5.74 -27.71 -17.79
C ALA A 634 6.10 -29.21 -17.73
N ASN A 635 5.41 -29.96 -16.87
CA ASN A 635 5.70 -31.36 -16.56
C ASN A 635 4.39 -32.15 -16.38
N GLY A 636 4.31 -33.38 -16.89
CA GLY A 636 3.12 -34.23 -16.76
C GLY A 636 1.82 -33.58 -17.25
N ASN A 637 0.94 -33.20 -16.32
CA ASN A 637 -0.36 -32.57 -16.54
C ASN A 637 -0.41 -31.08 -16.10
N ILE A 638 0.73 -30.48 -15.76
CA ILE A 638 0.85 -29.09 -15.30
C ILE A 638 1.75 -28.25 -16.23
N GLY A 639 1.38 -26.98 -16.41
CA GLY A 639 2.18 -25.94 -17.04
C GLY A 639 3.43 -25.56 -16.24
N ALA A 640 4.16 -24.56 -16.74
CA ALA A 640 5.36 -24.06 -16.06
C ALA A 640 4.98 -23.22 -14.82
N ARG A 641 5.84 -23.26 -13.80
CA ARG A 641 5.72 -22.43 -12.58
C ARG A 641 6.69 -21.25 -12.71
N PRO A 642 6.22 -19.99 -12.76
CA PRO A 642 7.12 -18.85 -12.69
C PRO A 642 7.85 -18.80 -11.34
N LEU A 643 9.00 -18.12 -11.30
CA LEU A 643 9.53 -17.63 -10.02
C LEU A 643 8.60 -16.53 -9.48
N SER A 644 8.60 -16.31 -8.15
CA SER A 644 7.59 -15.46 -7.53
C SER A 644 7.54 -14.05 -8.13
N LYS A 645 6.34 -13.64 -8.54
CA LYS A 645 6.01 -12.24 -8.90
C LYS A 645 5.16 -11.56 -7.82
N GLU A 646 4.79 -12.31 -6.78
CA GLU A 646 4.10 -11.79 -5.62
C GLU A 646 5.02 -10.83 -4.84
N PRO A 647 4.48 -9.79 -4.18
CA PRO A 647 5.22 -9.05 -3.17
C PRO A 647 5.56 -10.00 -2.01
N MET A 648 6.83 -10.34 -1.84
CA MET A 648 7.32 -11.24 -0.79
C MET A 648 7.53 -10.46 0.52
N SER A 649 6.93 -10.90 1.61
CA SER A 649 7.23 -10.44 2.98
C SER A 649 8.32 -11.31 3.61
N LEU A 650 9.00 -10.80 4.63
CA LEU A 650 10.07 -11.47 5.37
C LEU A 650 9.54 -12.15 6.64
N ILE A 651 10.10 -13.31 6.98
CA ILE A 651 9.87 -14.00 8.24
C ILE A 651 11.22 -14.41 8.84
N LEU A 652 11.42 -14.06 10.11
CA LEU A 652 12.59 -14.45 10.91
C LEU A 652 12.06 -15.14 12.17
N ASN A 653 12.35 -16.42 12.39
CA ASN A 653 11.84 -17.18 13.54
C ASN A 653 12.85 -18.18 14.10
N LEU A 654 12.65 -18.57 15.36
CA LEU A 654 13.34 -19.70 15.98
C LEU A 654 12.29 -20.70 16.49
N GLY A 655 12.09 -21.81 15.78
CA GLY A 655 11.08 -22.82 16.13
C GLY A 655 11.61 -24.13 16.71
N ILE A 656 10.73 -24.98 17.25
CA ILE A 656 11.06 -26.34 17.71
C ILE A 656 9.89 -27.33 17.49
N SER A 657 9.99 -28.18 16.47
CA SER A 657 8.94 -29.17 16.13
C SER A 657 9.45 -30.58 15.86
N ASN A 658 8.70 -31.58 16.35
CA ASN A 658 8.90 -33.00 16.02
C ASN A 658 8.57 -33.34 14.56
N ASN A 659 7.87 -32.46 13.82
CA ASN A 659 7.62 -32.66 12.39
C ASN A 659 8.81 -32.23 11.53
N TRP A 660 9.70 -31.38 12.06
CA TRP A 660 10.86 -30.86 11.36
C TRP A 660 12.10 -31.72 11.57
N ALA A 661 12.54 -31.87 12.82
CA ALA A 661 13.79 -32.53 13.14
C ALA A 661 13.62 -33.54 14.29
N TYR A 662 14.54 -34.49 14.37
CA TYR A 662 14.74 -35.21 15.62
C TYR A 662 15.31 -34.25 16.67
N ILE A 663 14.66 -34.17 17.83
CA ILE A 663 15.03 -33.26 18.92
C ILE A 663 15.86 -34.00 19.97
N ASP A 664 17.13 -33.61 20.13
CA ASP A 664 17.98 -34.10 21.21
C ASP A 664 17.80 -33.26 22.49
N TRP A 665 16.73 -33.55 23.23
CA TRP A 665 16.39 -32.91 24.50
C TRP A 665 17.50 -32.98 25.57
N ASN A 666 18.48 -33.89 25.46
CA ASN A 666 19.59 -33.99 26.41
C ASN A 666 20.72 -32.99 26.08
N SER A 667 20.84 -32.58 24.82
CA SER A 667 21.88 -31.67 24.34
C SER A 667 21.35 -30.25 24.02
N LEU A 668 20.02 -30.06 24.01
CA LEU A 668 19.42 -28.72 24.02
C LEU A 668 19.60 -28.04 25.38
N PHE A 669 19.90 -26.75 25.34
CA PHE A 669 19.97 -25.86 26.49
C PHE A 669 18.89 -24.77 26.36
N PHE A 670 18.47 -24.20 27.49
CA PHE A 670 17.51 -23.08 27.52
C PHE A 670 17.91 -22.08 28.61
N PRO A 671 17.84 -20.76 28.37
CA PRO A 671 17.48 -20.12 27.09
C PRO A 671 18.54 -20.30 26.00
N VAL A 672 18.11 -20.17 24.75
CA VAL A 672 18.96 -20.02 23.55
C VAL A 672 18.44 -18.86 22.71
N THR A 673 19.33 -18.24 21.94
CA THR A 673 19.07 -16.99 21.22
C THR A 673 19.59 -17.07 19.80
N MET A 674 18.67 -17.04 18.82
CA MET A 674 19.04 -16.67 17.46
C MET A 674 19.20 -15.15 17.42
N ARG A 675 20.29 -14.67 16.81
CA ARG A 675 20.54 -13.23 16.65
C ARG A 675 20.59 -12.86 15.18
N VAL A 676 19.94 -11.77 14.82
CA VAL A 676 20.06 -11.12 13.51
C VAL A 676 20.74 -9.77 13.72
N ASP A 677 21.84 -9.58 13.01
CA ASP A 677 22.73 -8.40 13.01
C ASP A 677 22.22 -7.37 12.01
N TYR A 678 21.84 -7.79 10.80
CA TYR A 678 21.07 -6.93 9.89
C TYR A 678 20.21 -7.71 8.91
N VAL A 679 19.22 -7.03 8.34
CA VAL A 679 18.49 -7.40 7.12
C VAL A 679 18.76 -6.33 6.07
N ARG A 680 19.11 -6.70 4.83
CA ARG A 680 19.33 -5.78 3.70
C ARG A 680 18.71 -6.33 2.41
N VAL A 681 18.01 -5.47 1.68
CA VAL A 681 17.38 -5.80 0.39
C VAL A 681 17.89 -4.84 -0.68
N TYR A 682 18.39 -5.39 -1.78
CA TYR A 682 18.95 -4.65 -2.93
C TYR A 682 18.19 -4.99 -4.21
N GLN A 683 17.98 -4.02 -5.10
CA GLN A 683 17.23 -4.21 -6.35
C GLN A 683 17.91 -3.55 -7.57
N PRO A 684 17.59 -3.98 -8.80
CA PRO A 684 17.93 -3.24 -10.01
C PRO A 684 17.39 -1.81 -9.93
N GLN A 685 18.20 -0.82 -10.29
CA GLN A 685 17.88 0.60 -10.08
C GLN A 685 16.65 1.09 -10.88
N ASP A 686 16.29 0.37 -11.95
CA ASP A 686 15.15 0.60 -12.83
C ASP A 686 13.92 -0.27 -12.52
N ALA A 687 14.03 -1.22 -11.58
CA ALA A 687 12.98 -2.15 -11.18
C ALA A 687 12.82 -2.25 -9.66
N ILE A 688 12.86 -1.09 -8.98
CA ILE A 688 12.66 -0.97 -7.53
C ILE A 688 11.17 -1.14 -7.19
N ASN A 689 10.84 -2.13 -6.37
CA ASN A 689 9.53 -2.28 -5.74
C ASN A 689 9.66 -2.84 -4.32
N VAL A 690 9.22 -2.03 -3.36
CA VAL A 690 9.32 -2.25 -1.91
C VAL A 690 7.96 -2.16 -1.20
N GLY A 691 6.87 -2.24 -1.97
CA GLY A 691 5.49 -2.20 -1.48
C GLY A 691 4.81 -3.57 -1.48
N CYS A 692 3.86 -3.76 -0.56
CA CYS A 692 3.04 -4.98 -0.48
C CYS A 692 1.82 -4.99 -1.43
N ASP A 693 1.59 -3.90 -2.18
CA ASP A 693 0.45 -3.74 -3.09
C ASP A 693 0.89 -3.20 -4.48
N PRO A 694 1.56 -4.01 -5.33
CA PRO A 694 1.89 -3.63 -6.70
C PRO A 694 0.66 -3.50 -7.62
N ASP A 695 0.68 -2.58 -8.58
CA ASP A 695 -0.41 -2.37 -9.57
C ASP A 695 -0.80 -3.65 -10.35
N ASP A 696 0.17 -4.53 -10.60
CA ASP A 696 0.02 -5.78 -11.35
C ASP A 696 -0.23 -7.00 -10.44
N TYR A 697 0.19 -6.96 -9.18
CA TYR A 697 0.02 -8.00 -8.16
C TYR A 697 -0.65 -7.49 -6.87
N PRO A 698 -1.80 -6.79 -6.93
CA PRO A 698 -2.40 -6.15 -5.75
C PRO A 698 -2.83 -7.16 -4.68
N THR A 699 -2.76 -6.76 -3.41
CA THR A 699 -3.16 -7.56 -2.24
C THR A 699 -4.00 -6.77 -1.23
N TYR A 700 -3.91 -5.43 -1.19
CA TYR A 700 -4.48 -4.62 -0.11
C TYR A 700 -6.00 -4.75 0.02
N ASP A 701 -6.76 -4.44 -1.04
CA ASP A 701 -8.23 -4.54 -1.04
C ASP A 701 -8.71 -5.99 -0.76
N TYR A 702 -7.93 -6.99 -1.14
CA TYR A 702 -8.24 -8.40 -0.90
C TYR A 702 -8.03 -8.80 0.57
N ILE A 703 -6.94 -8.35 1.20
CA ILE A 703 -6.67 -8.55 2.62
C ILE A 703 -7.69 -7.77 3.46
N GLU A 704 -7.99 -6.53 3.08
CA GLU A 704 -8.95 -5.66 3.77
C GLU A 704 -10.40 -6.19 3.72
N SER A 705 -10.80 -6.86 2.63
CA SER A 705 -12.11 -7.51 2.53
C SER A 705 -12.19 -8.85 3.29
N HIS A 706 -11.05 -9.47 3.63
CA HIS A 706 -10.95 -10.79 4.26
C HIS A 706 -10.24 -10.79 5.62
N LYS A 707 -10.22 -9.68 6.36
CA LYS A 707 -9.44 -9.56 7.63
C LYS A 707 -9.65 -10.71 8.62
N ASP A 708 -10.81 -11.37 8.64
CA ASP A 708 -11.02 -12.50 9.54
C ASP A 708 -10.10 -13.70 9.27
N ILE A 709 -9.80 -14.06 8.02
CA ILE A 709 -8.83 -15.15 7.75
C ILE A 709 -7.37 -14.73 8.01
N TYR A 710 -7.07 -13.43 7.94
CA TYR A 710 -5.73 -12.87 8.14
C TYR A 710 -5.41 -12.52 9.60
N TYR A 711 -6.41 -12.42 10.48
CA TYR A 711 -6.25 -12.04 11.89
C TYR A 711 -6.83 -13.05 12.90
N ASN A 712 -7.53 -14.11 12.47
CA ASN A 712 -8.01 -15.16 13.38
C ASN A 712 -7.26 -16.49 13.20
N VAL A 713 -6.29 -16.76 14.07
CA VAL A 713 -5.51 -18.02 14.11
C VAL A 713 -6.34 -19.29 14.30
N ASN A 714 -7.58 -19.18 14.78
CA ASN A 714 -8.43 -20.34 15.04
C ASN A 714 -9.11 -20.89 13.78
N LEU A 715 -8.98 -20.23 12.62
CA LEU A 715 -9.52 -20.69 11.35
C LEU A 715 -8.46 -21.53 10.61
N THR A 716 -8.76 -22.81 10.38
CA THR A 716 -7.81 -23.73 9.71
C THR A 716 -7.97 -23.80 8.20
N THR A 717 -9.14 -23.42 7.69
CA THR A 717 -9.50 -23.43 6.26
C THR A 717 -10.28 -22.16 5.90
N PHE A 718 -10.25 -21.78 4.62
CA PHE A 718 -11.01 -20.66 4.09
C PHE A 718 -12.53 -20.87 4.24
N GLU A 719 -12.99 -22.11 4.04
CA GLU A 719 -14.43 -22.45 4.04
C GLU A 719 -15.09 -22.41 5.42
N GLU A 720 -14.33 -22.43 6.53
CA GLU A 720 -14.86 -22.21 7.89
C GLU A 720 -15.52 -20.84 8.04
N ARG A 721 -15.07 -19.84 7.27
CA ARG A 721 -15.57 -18.46 7.33
C ARG A 721 -16.36 -18.05 6.08
N TRP A 722 -16.02 -18.57 4.90
CA TRP A 722 -16.67 -18.20 3.64
C TRP A 722 -17.26 -19.43 2.94
N LEU A 723 -18.57 -19.41 2.68
CA LEU A 723 -19.36 -20.62 2.39
C LEU A 723 -18.95 -21.42 1.14
N TYR A 724 -18.08 -20.89 0.28
CA TYR A 724 -17.65 -21.52 -0.98
C TYR A 724 -16.23 -21.05 -1.36
N PHE A 725 -15.39 -22.00 -1.77
CA PHE A 725 -14.19 -21.73 -2.58
C PHE A 725 -14.55 -21.02 -3.91
N PRO A 726 -13.71 -20.11 -4.46
CA PRO A 726 -13.94 -19.46 -5.75
C PRO A 726 -14.04 -20.46 -6.90
N LYS A 727 -15.01 -20.28 -7.81
CA LYS A 727 -15.26 -21.23 -8.91
C LYS A 727 -14.36 -21.01 -10.13
N THR A 728 -14.04 -22.11 -10.79
CA THR A 728 -13.23 -22.24 -12.01
C THR A 728 -14.03 -22.87 -13.16
#